data_AF-A0A080ZIY5-F1
#
_entry.id   AF-A0A080ZIY5-F1
#
_cell.length_a   1.000
_cell.length_b   1.000
_cell.length_c   1.000
_cell.angle_alpha   90.00
_cell.angle_beta   90.00
_cell.angle_gamma   90.00
#
_symmetry.space_group_name_H-M   'P 1'
#
loop_
_entity.id
_entity.type
_entity.pdbx_description
1 polymer ?
#
loop_
_entity_poly.entity_id
_entity_poly.type
_entity_poly.pdbx_seq_one_letter_code
_entity_poly.pdbx_strand_id
1 'polypeptide(L)'
;MLLNASVAILTMEFLVHNISHSDLVVELSWLREDGAAASSNGATVPTAHQPVASVDVDGASVPLSVLGRPKFSLFQQTSQHILERVQQLRHPKRETEQPTHAAAVLTVPEGLETPSLLHPSLLDIANTPGERWKARCQDTQSPIGFNLADAPIPISNGELLTDFQLRGEVETTRLVEKHWDRVGITAVYFPLVALLLPKWTQVLKEFQSESSRQLVYLISGAGIPRNVEHSRSGNSTEITAQLIVLFVHQYYPHMTAIQVHSGSNIFRFDDNVQFMTRELRPLLEAHRETLVDRCGEAWKSHFHVTIAYADGPPARLSALNASLRMYSPSYLHIWQLKTFWHERKLSMADVDFHSFENIEASPLVAPSKADAMTQMIVREMRKFRDQFLAAEGEGEVAGFWLRKSRKPVLAVLLIEKPAAELGGRPTIVVQRGMNCEVSMPTGSLCAERNAIGSALASDPTLTRRALKMIAVLGLNLTAGGNISVTSPTASEDTADDKKEPSDGATFDKKTSTAVEPANSQVLPVRVRPAAVQSSRSSAAVNNLSVDDAGRGRGRGKRALETKNANLTSLRKPKRPRTFSFDEVAVEEMMRASAPPDRNPLAPCGACKEWLVKIAEANPSFRVVTFENSRCRNVYINQLM
;
A
#
# COMPACT_ATOMS: atom_id res chain seq x y z
N MET A 1 0.88 30.59 38.53
CA MET A 1 0.03 30.06 37.45
C MET A 1 0.64 30.47 36.13
N LEU A 2 1.01 29.52 35.28
CA LEU A 2 1.26 29.75 33.85
C LEU A 2 0.37 28.77 33.11
N LEU A 3 -0.46 29.28 32.20
CA LEU A 3 -1.38 28.45 31.44
C LEU A 3 -0.61 27.79 30.29
N ASN A 4 -0.53 26.46 30.32
CA ASN A 4 -0.16 25.67 29.14
C ASN A 4 -1.29 25.80 28.11
N ALA A 5 -1.20 26.82 27.25
CA ALA A 5 -1.94 26.84 26.01
C ALA A 5 -1.31 25.80 25.07
N SER A 6 -1.77 24.55 25.16
CA SER A 6 -1.35 23.47 24.27
C SER A 6 -1.77 23.82 22.84
N VAL A 7 -0.86 24.40 22.07
CA VAL A 7 -1.03 24.64 20.64
C VAL A 7 -1.11 23.28 19.96
N ALA A 8 -2.31 22.84 19.63
CA ALA A 8 -2.56 21.58 18.95
C ALA A 8 -1.77 21.54 17.63
N ILE A 9 -0.79 20.63 17.53
CA ILE A 9 0.09 20.56 16.36
C ILE A 9 -0.74 19.98 15.20
N LEU A 10 -1.03 20.84 14.22
CA LEU A 10 -1.88 20.55 13.08
C LEU A 10 -1.26 19.48 12.17
N THR A 11 -1.65 18.22 12.38
CA THR A 11 -1.36 17.13 11.44
C THR A 11 -1.97 17.43 10.06
N MET A 12 -1.20 17.16 9.00
CA MET A 12 -1.59 17.32 7.60
C MET A 12 -1.59 15.96 6.91
N GLU A 13 -2.71 15.63 6.27
CA GLU A 13 -2.96 14.39 5.56
C GLU A 13 -3.13 14.71 4.06
N PHE A 14 -2.36 14.05 3.21
CA PHE A 14 -2.29 14.32 1.77
C PHE A 14 -2.76 13.11 0.97
N LEU A 15 -3.83 13.25 0.18
CA LEU A 15 -4.22 12.26 -0.83
C LEU A 15 -3.74 12.73 -2.19
N VAL A 16 -2.85 11.98 -2.84
CA VAL A 16 -2.29 12.31 -4.15
C VAL A 16 -2.88 11.37 -5.19
N HIS A 17 -3.72 11.90 -6.07
CA HIS A 17 -4.44 11.16 -7.11
C HIS A 17 -4.02 11.61 -8.51
N ASN A 18 -3.81 10.63 -9.40
CA ASN A 18 -3.58 10.89 -10.82
C ASN A 18 -4.86 10.64 -11.61
N ILE A 19 -5.39 11.70 -12.22
CA ILE A 19 -6.63 11.63 -13.00
C ILE A 19 -6.35 11.02 -14.38
N SER A 20 -7.15 10.02 -14.75
CA SER A 20 -7.16 9.37 -16.06
C SER A 20 -8.52 9.53 -16.77
N HIS A 21 -8.64 8.99 -17.99
CA HIS A 21 -9.92 8.90 -18.71
C HIS A 21 -10.91 7.88 -18.10
N SER A 22 -10.53 7.17 -17.03
CA SER A 22 -11.42 6.34 -16.22
C SER A 22 -12.06 7.09 -15.05
N ASP A 23 -11.55 8.28 -14.69
CA ASP A 23 -12.18 9.15 -13.69
C ASP A 23 -13.47 9.82 -14.18
N LEU A 24 -13.78 9.78 -15.47
CA LEU A 24 -15.01 10.37 -16.03
C LEU A 24 -15.81 9.31 -16.79
N VAL A 25 -17.05 9.09 -16.36
CA VAL A 25 -18.07 8.33 -17.09
C VAL A 25 -19.33 9.19 -17.14
N VAL A 26 -20.04 9.18 -18.25
CA VAL A 26 -21.33 9.87 -18.40
C VAL A 26 -22.47 8.88 -18.56
N GLU A 27 -23.68 9.28 -18.17
CA GLU A 27 -24.91 8.65 -18.65
C GLU A 27 -25.45 9.49 -19.82
N LEU A 28 -25.66 8.82 -20.96
CA LEU A 28 -26.34 9.35 -22.12
C LEU A 28 -27.78 8.81 -22.10
N SER A 29 -28.76 9.66 -22.37
CA SER A 29 -30.17 9.27 -22.44
C SER A 29 -30.88 9.80 -23.69
N TRP A 30 -31.93 9.10 -24.10
CA TRP A 30 -32.85 9.53 -25.16
C TRP A 30 -33.81 10.62 -24.64
N LEU A 31 -33.77 11.80 -25.27
CA LEU A 31 -34.52 13.00 -24.88
C LEU A 31 -35.79 13.18 -25.73
N ARG A 32 -36.74 12.26 -25.53
CA ARG A 32 -38.05 12.21 -26.20
C ARG A 32 -38.93 13.45 -25.96
N GLU A 33 -39.78 13.76 -26.94
CA GLU A 33 -40.68 14.93 -26.90
C GLU A 33 -41.99 14.69 -26.12
N ASP A 34 -42.33 13.43 -25.85
CA ASP A 34 -43.57 12.94 -25.22
C ASP A 34 -43.82 13.45 -23.77
N GLY A 35 -43.02 14.39 -23.25
CA GLY A 35 -42.90 14.70 -21.82
C GLY A 35 -42.17 13.60 -21.02
N ALA A 36 -42.23 12.36 -21.50
CA ALA A 36 -41.43 11.22 -21.04
C ALA A 36 -39.96 11.31 -21.51
N ALA A 37 -39.29 12.40 -21.16
CA ALA A 37 -37.87 12.30 -20.83
C ALA A 37 -37.73 11.16 -19.81
N ALA A 38 -36.87 10.19 -20.10
CA ALA A 38 -36.73 8.96 -19.33
C ALA A 38 -36.00 9.19 -18.01
N SER A 39 -36.63 9.98 -17.13
CA SER A 39 -36.12 10.32 -15.82
C SER A 39 -36.04 9.05 -14.97
N SER A 40 -34.82 8.62 -14.68
CA SER A 40 -34.52 7.52 -13.77
C SER A 40 -34.71 7.92 -12.29
N ASN A 41 -35.50 8.98 -12.02
CA ASN A 41 -35.76 9.60 -10.72
C ASN A 41 -36.36 8.60 -9.69
N GLY A 42 -36.84 7.44 -10.14
CA GLY A 42 -37.26 6.31 -9.31
C GLY A 42 -36.16 5.32 -8.89
N ALA A 43 -35.09 5.15 -9.66
CA ALA A 43 -34.21 3.97 -9.56
C ALA A 43 -32.86 4.25 -8.87
N THR A 44 -32.47 3.37 -7.93
CA THR A 44 -31.04 3.13 -7.62
C THR A 44 -30.26 2.90 -8.91
N VAL A 45 -29.01 3.37 -9.00
CA VAL A 45 -28.16 3.10 -10.18
C VAL A 45 -28.28 1.61 -10.53
N PRO A 46 -28.74 1.27 -11.76
CA PRO A 46 -29.17 -0.09 -12.06
C PRO A 46 -28.03 -1.07 -11.81
N THR A 47 -28.20 -1.92 -10.80
CA THR A 47 -27.25 -3.01 -10.55
C THR A 47 -27.23 -3.95 -11.76
N ALA A 48 -26.17 -4.77 -11.92
CA ALA A 48 -26.11 -5.80 -12.95
C ALA A 48 -27.28 -6.83 -12.95
N HIS A 49 -28.19 -6.77 -11.98
CA HIS A 49 -29.40 -7.60 -11.88
C HIS A 49 -30.71 -6.82 -12.12
N GLN A 50 -30.66 -5.51 -12.30
CA GLN A 50 -31.80 -4.70 -12.74
C GLN A 50 -31.69 -4.45 -14.24
N PRO A 51 -32.75 -4.71 -15.04
CA PRO A 51 -32.72 -4.39 -16.46
C PRO A 51 -32.57 -2.88 -16.65
N VAL A 52 -31.74 -2.49 -17.63
CA VAL A 52 -31.69 -1.09 -18.09
C VAL A 52 -33.08 -0.75 -18.63
N ALA A 53 -33.64 0.39 -18.17
CA ALA A 53 -34.95 0.83 -18.60
C ALA A 53 -34.97 0.95 -20.14
N SER A 54 -35.98 0.35 -20.77
CA SER A 54 -36.10 0.21 -22.22
C SER A 54 -37.54 0.40 -22.65
N VAL A 55 -37.73 0.71 -23.93
CA VAL A 55 -39.03 0.84 -24.59
C VAL A 55 -39.05 -0.09 -25.81
N ASP A 56 -40.17 -0.74 -26.04
CA ASP A 56 -40.41 -1.46 -27.29
C ASP A 56 -40.68 -0.45 -28.42
N VAL A 57 -39.82 -0.47 -29.45
CA VAL A 57 -39.97 0.32 -30.67
C VAL A 57 -39.81 -0.65 -31.84
N ASP A 58 -40.84 -0.75 -32.69
CA ASP A 58 -40.90 -1.68 -33.82
C ASP A 58 -40.70 -3.18 -33.46
N GLY A 59 -40.97 -3.61 -32.22
CA GLY A 59 -40.68 -4.95 -31.73
C GLY A 59 -39.26 -5.14 -31.20
N ALA A 60 -38.49 -4.06 -31.03
CA ALA A 60 -37.15 -4.07 -30.46
C ALA A 60 -37.10 -3.35 -29.11
N SER A 61 -36.49 -3.98 -28.10
CA SER A 61 -36.25 -3.37 -26.79
C SER A 61 -35.08 -2.38 -26.86
N VAL A 62 -35.39 -1.11 -27.11
CA VAL A 62 -34.40 -0.02 -27.20
C VAL A 62 -34.12 0.51 -25.79
N PRO A 63 -32.85 0.62 -25.36
CA PRO A 63 -32.52 1.21 -24.05
C PRO A 63 -32.85 2.70 -24.01
N LEU A 64 -33.23 3.21 -22.84
CA LEU A 64 -33.48 4.63 -22.57
C LEU A 64 -32.22 5.38 -22.12
N SER A 65 -31.23 4.67 -21.55
CA SER A 65 -29.92 5.23 -21.21
C SER A 65 -28.78 4.23 -21.39
N VAL A 66 -27.58 4.74 -21.69
CA VAL A 66 -26.33 3.97 -21.76
C VAL A 66 -25.20 4.72 -21.07
N LEU A 67 -24.20 4.00 -20.53
CA LEU A 67 -22.98 4.66 -20.09
C LEU A 67 -22.10 5.01 -21.30
N GLY A 68 -21.52 6.20 -21.29
CA GLY A 68 -20.53 6.65 -22.26
C GLY A 68 -19.21 7.01 -21.59
N ARG A 69 -18.10 6.87 -22.33
CA ARG A 69 -16.83 7.55 -22.05
C ARG A 69 -16.46 8.40 -23.27
N PRO A 70 -16.09 9.68 -23.13
CA PRO A 70 -15.63 10.47 -24.26
C PRO A 70 -14.44 9.81 -24.96
N LYS A 71 -14.39 9.85 -26.30
CA LYS A 71 -13.20 9.43 -27.05
C LYS A 71 -11.97 10.22 -26.58
N PHE A 72 -10.82 9.55 -26.61
CA PHE A 72 -9.53 10.10 -26.20
C PHE A 72 -9.23 11.50 -26.76
N SER A 73 -9.56 11.79 -28.03
CA SER A 73 -9.32 13.08 -28.69
C SER A 73 -10.27 14.23 -28.27
N LEU A 74 -11.38 13.93 -27.59
CA LEU A 74 -12.47 14.86 -27.29
C LEU A 74 -12.73 15.01 -25.78
N PHE A 75 -12.00 14.25 -24.96
CA PHE A 75 -12.20 14.16 -23.51
C PHE A 75 -12.16 15.52 -22.78
N GLN A 76 -11.23 16.41 -23.16
CA GLN A 76 -11.17 17.79 -22.63
C GLN A 76 -12.38 18.62 -23.09
N GLN A 77 -12.82 18.48 -24.34
CA GLN A 77 -13.98 19.21 -24.88
C GLN A 77 -15.29 18.77 -24.22
N THR A 78 -15.53 17.46 -24.06
CA THR A 78 -16.71 16.99 -23.34
C THR A 78 -16.67 17.40 -21.87
N SER A 79 -15.49 17.35 -21.23
CA SER A 79 -15.32 17.85 -19.86
C SER A 79 -15.62 19.36 -19.75
N GLN A 80 -15.24 20.16 -20.77
CA GLN A 80 -15.53 21.60 -20.82
C GLN A 80 -17.02 21.89 -20.91
N HIS A 81 -17.76 21.22 -21.81
CA HIS A 81 -19.22 21.35 -21.89
C HIS A 81 -19.92 20.95 -20.57
N ILE A 82 -19.40 19.93 -19.88
CA ILE A 82 -19.89 19.54 -18.54
C ILE A 82 -19.58 20.63 -17.51
N LEU A 83 -18.36 21.18 -17.47
CA LEU A 83 -17.97 22.21 -16.52
C LEU A 83 -18.80 23.48 -16.71
N GLU A 84 -18.97 23.94 -17.95
CA GLU A 84 -19.81 25.08 -18.31
C GLU A 84 -21.25 24.86 -17.85
N ARG A 85 -21.83 23.66 -18.07
CA ARG A 85 -23.20 23.37 -17.64
C ARG A 85 -23.33 23.38 -16.12
N VAL A 86 -22.41 22.74 -15.39
CA VAL A 86 -22.39 22.73 -13.92
C VAL A 86 -22.23 24.16 -13.38
N GLN A 87 -21.36 25.00 -13.97
CA GLN A 87 -21.18 26.39 -13.59
C GLN A 87 -22.39 27.28 -13.91
N GLN A 88 -23.03 27.13 -15.07
CA GLN A 88 -24.29 27.82 -15.40
C GLN A 88 -25.37 27.52 -14.36
N LEU A 89 -25.49 26.24 -13.98
CA LEU A 89 -26.48 25.81 -13.01
C LEU A 89 -26.15 26.26 -11.58
N ARG A 90 -24.89 26.55 -11.22
CA ARG A 90 -24.53 27.26 -9.97
C ARG A 90 -25.06 28.70 -9.91
N HIS A 91 -25.08 29.38 -11.06
CA HIS A 91 -25.32 30.81 -11.15
C HIS A 91 -26.46 31.10 -12.13
N PRO A 92 -27.74 30.87 -11.73
CA PRO A 92 -28.87 31.30 -12.53
C PRO A 92 -28.76 32.80 -12.82
N LYS A 93 -28.82 33.18 -14.11
CA LYS A 93 -28.54 34.54 -14.58
C LYS A 93 -29.35 35.59 -13.81
N ARG A 94 -28.65 36.50 -13.15
CA ARG A 94 -29.08 37.90 -13.12
C ARG A 94 -28.55 38.56 -14.38
N GLU A 95 -29.42 39.21 -15.13
CA GLU A 95 -29.05 39.91 -16.35
C GLU A 95 -28.47 41.29 -16.03
N THR A 96 -27.14 41.45 -16.10
CA THR A 96 -26.48 42.68 -16.61
C THR A 96 -24.96 42.49 -16.77
N GLU A 97 -24.48 42.92 -17.94
CA GLU A 97 -23.16 43.52 -18.20
C GLU A 97 -21.86 42.67 -18.13
N GLN A 98 -20.76 43.28 -18.56
CA GLN A 98 -19.64 42.63 -19.26
C GLN A 98 -18.40 42.34 -18.38
N PRO A 99 -17.57 41.34 -18.75
CA PRO A 99 -16.39 40.95 -17.98
C PRO A 99 -15.15 41.80 -18.29
N THR A 100 -14.31 42.03 -17.28
CA THR A 100 -12.93 42.51 -17.43
C THR A 100 -11.94 41.46 -16.92
N HIS A 101 -10.81 41.29 -17.62
CA HIS A 101 -9.80 40.29 -17.28
C HIS A 101 -8.97 40.69 -16.05
N ALA A 102 -8.90 39.80 -15.06
CA ALA A 102 -7.80 39.74 -14.09
C ALA A 102 -7.59 38.29 -13.62
N ALA A 103 -6.34 37.87 -13.43
CA ALA A 103 -6.03 36.56 -12.86
C ALA A 103 -6.21 36.62 -11.33
N ALA A 104 -7.05 35.74 -10.76
CA ALA A 104 -7.36 35.71 -9.34
C ALA A 104 -6.91 34.39 -8.70
N VAL A 105 -5.87 34.45 -7.85
CA VAL A 105 -5.54 33.37 -6.92
C VAL A 105 -6.58 33.40 -5.79
N LEU A 106 -7.40 32.35 -5.69
CA LEU A 106 -8.44 32.25 -4.66
C LEU A 106 -7.88 31.73 -3.32
N THR A 107 -7.14 32.60 -2.62
CA THR A 107 -7.01 32.52 -1.16
C THR A 107 -8.31 33.00 -0.51
N VAL A 108 -8.93 32.15 0.31
CA VAL A 108 -10.19 32.43 1.01
C VAL A 108 -9.91 33.08 2.39
N PRO A 109 -10.54 34.22 2.73
CA PRO A 109 -10.51 34.77 4.10
C PRO A 109 -11.34 33.91 5.06
N GLU A 110 -10.91 33.80 6.32
CA GLU A 110 -11.66 33.08 7.36
C GLU A 110 -12.92 33.86 7.80
N GLY A 111 -14.01 33.13 8.08
CA GLY A 111 -15.11 33.64 8.93
C GLY A 111 -16.32 34.27 8.23
N LEU A 112 -17.03 33.52 7.39
CA LEU A 112 -18.45 33.78 7.07
C LEU A 112 -19.16 32.48 6.67
N GLU A 113 -20.46 32.37 6.96
CA GLU A 113 -21.26 31.16 6.73
C GLU A 113 -21.28 30.79 5.24
N THR A 114 -20.90 29.55 4.91
CA THR A 114 -20.80 29.07 3.52
C THR A 114 -22.18 28.76 2.94
N PRO A 115 -22.65 29.51 1.92
CA PRO A 115 -23.87 29.14 1.19
C PRO A 115 -23.61 27.85 0.38
N SER A 116 -24.61 27.01 0.22
CA SER A 116 -24.51 25.81 -0.63
C SER A 116 -24.13 26.19 -2.06
N LEU A 117 -22.88 25.89 -2.45
CA LEU A 117 -22.26 26.45 -3.66
C LEU A 117 -22.76 25.83 -4.99
N LEU A 118 -23.79 24.99 -4.98
CA LEU A 118 -24.36 24.30 -6.14
C LEU A 118 -25.89 24.27 -5.98
N HIS A 119 -26.60 24.51 -7.08
CA HIS A 119 -28.06 24.66 -7.10
C HIS A 119 -28.79 23.32 -6.86
N PRO A 120 -29.99 23.31 -6.26
CA PRO A 120 -30.74 22.07 -5.96
C PRO A 120 -31.14 21.21 -7.17
N SER A 121 -30.96 21.69 -8.42
CA SER A 121 -31.14 20.87 -9.63
C SER A 121 -29.89 20.10 -10.07
N LEU A 122 -28.73 20.35 -9.43
CA LEU A 122 -27.49 19.57 -9.60
C LEU A 122 -27.34 18.51 -8.50
N LEU A 123 -28.03 18.72 -7.38
CA LEU A 123 -27.87 18.03 -6.11
C LEU A 123 -29.23 17.87 -5.43
N ASP A 124 -29.62 16.63 -5.11
CA ASP A 124 -30.80 16.38 -4.28
C ASP A 124 -30.59 16.86 -2.83
N ILE A 125 -30.82 18.16 -2.64
CA ILE A 125 -31.14 18.80 -1.36
C ILE A 125 -32.58 19.32 -1.47
N ALA A 126 -33.47 18.48 -1.98
CA ALA A 126 -34.88 18.60 -1.72
C ALA A 126 -35.10 18.38 -0.22
N ASN A 127 -35.52 19.41 0.51
CA ASN A 127 -35.89 19.29 1.94
C ASN A 127 -37.24 18.55 2.14
N THR A 128 -37.82 18.00 1.07
CA THR A 128 -39.01 17.15 1.05
C THR A 128 -38.62 15.67 1.25
N PRO A 129 -39.18 14.97 2.26
CA PRO A 129 -38.88 13.56 2.49
C PRO A 129 -39.58 12.66 1.45
N GLY A 130 -38.91 12.44 0.31
CA GLY A 130 -39.38 11.50 -0.72
C GLY A 130 -38.45 11.37 -1.92
N GLU A 131 -37.89 12.49 -2.37
CA GLU A 131 -37.03 12.56 -3.56
C GLU A 131 -35.56 12.71 -3.14
N ARG A 132 -34.69 11.93 -3.79
CA ARG A 132 -33.32 11.70 -3.32
C ARG A 132 -32.49 11.03 -4.40
N TRP A 133 -31.36 11.63 -4.81
CA TRP A 133 -30.52 11.11 -5.87
C TRP A 133 -29.91 9.77 -5.46
N LYS A 134 -30.24 8.73 -6.24
CA LYS A 134 -29.99 7.32 -5.91
C LYS A 134 -28.70 6.78 -6.54
N ALA A 135 -27.91 7.66 -7.16
CA ALA A 135 -26.55 7.37 -7.61
C ALA A 135 -25.56 7.54 -6.45
N ARG A 136 -25.48 6.47 -5.65
CA ARG A 136 -24.63 6.39 -4.45
C ARG A 136 -23.78 5.13 -4.49
N CYS A 137 -22.57 5.19 -3.93
CA CYS A 137 -21.82 3.97 -3.62
C CYS A 137 -22.67 3.12 -2.67
N GLN A 138 -22.82 1.82 -2.97
CA GLN A 138 -23.75 0.96 -2.25
C GLN A 138 -23.35 0.82 -0.77
N ASP A 139 -22.04 0.69 -0.52
CA ASP A 139 -21.49 0.38 0.79
C ASP A 139 -21.41 1.61 1.72
N THR A 140 -21.18 2.81 1.18
CA THR A 140 -20.98 4.04 1.97
C THR A 140 -22.13 5.05 1.88
N GLN A 141 -23.04 4.86 0.91
CA GLN A 141 -24.07 5.84 0.52
C GLN A 141 -23.52 7.21 0.07
N SER A 142 -22.21 7.31 -0.20
CA SER A 142 -21.55 8.50 -0.75
C SER A 142 -22.05 8.82 -2.17
N PRO A 143 -22.16 10.11 -2.54
CA PRO A 143 -22.49 10.53 -3.90
C PRO A 143 -21.38 10.14 -4.89
N ILE A 144 -21.72 9.97 -6.17
CA ILE A 144 -20.79 9.44 -7.18
C ILE A 144 -20.50 10.39 -8.36
N GLY A 145 -21.04 11.62 -8.33
CA GLY A 145 -20.79 12.66 -9.33
C GLY A 145 -21.83 13.79 -9.31
N PHE A 146 -22.39 14.13 -10.47
CA PHE A 146 -23.43 15.15 -10.65
C PHE A 146 -24.69 14.60 -11.34
N ASN A 147 -25.87 15.08 -10.93
CA ASN A 147 -27.12 14.88 -11.66
C ASN A 147 -27.32 16.01 -12.69
N LEU A 148 -27.84 15.67 -13.86
CA LEU A 148 -28.22 16.62 -14.93
C LEU A 148 -29.58 16.24 -15.56
N ALA A 149 -30.36 15.32 -14.99
CA ALA A 149 -31.58 14.77 -15.60
C ALA A 149 -32.63 15.85 -15.92
N ASP A 150 -32.84 16.82 -15.03
CA ASP A 150 -33.79 17.92 -15.21
C ASP A 150 -33.23 19.07 -16.07
N ALA A 151 -31.95 18.99 -16.44
CA ALA A 151 -31.18 20.08 -17.03
C ALA A 151 -30.11 19.62 -18.04
N PRO A 152 -30.37 18.62 -18.92
CA PRO A 152 -29.35 17.85 -19.62
C PRO A 152 -28.51 18.68 -20.57
N ILE A 153 -27.31 18.19 -20.89
CA ILE A 153 -26.46 18.76 -21.93
C ILE A 153 -26.86 18.09 -23.26
N PRO A 154 -27.49 18.81 -24.21
CA PRO A 154 -27.87 18.24 -25.49
C PRO A 154 -26.63 17.88 -26.31
N ILE A 155 -26.71 16.78 -27.06
CA ILE A 155 -25.70 16.31 -28.00
C ILE A 155 -26.28 16.46 -29.41
N SER A 156 -25.66 17.31 -30.22
CA SER A 156 -26.22 17.76 -31.49
C SER A 156 -25.98 16.80 -32.67
N ASN A 157 -27.05 16.15 -33.14
CA ASN A 157 -27.13 15.30 -34.34
C ASN A 157 -26.32 13.98 -34.32
N GLY A 158 -26.74 13.04 -35.16
CA GLY A 158 -26.41 11.61 -35.05
C GLY A 158 -24.94 11.19 -35.22
N GLU A 159 -24.07 12.03 -35.78
CA GLU A 159 -22.65 11.72 -35.93
C GLU A 159 -21.90 11.72 -34.57
N LEU A 160 -22.40 12.49 -33.60
CA LEU A 160 -21.81 12.71 -32.28
C LEU A 160 -22.02 11.54 -31.29
N LEU A 161 -22.90 10.58 -31.59
CA LEU A 161 -22.93 9.31 -30.82
C LEU A 161 -21.60 8.56 -30.97
N THR A 162 -20.93 8.70 -32.12
CA THR A 162 -19.62 8.07 -32.33
C THR A 162 -18.54 8.68 -31.44
N ASP A 163 -18.70 9.90 -30.91
CA ASP A 163 -17.71 10.58 -30.07
C ASP A 163 -17.58 9.99 -28.67
N PHE A 164 -18.47 9.07 -28.31
CA PHE A 164 -18.42 8.31 -27.08
C PHE A 164 -18.11 6.83 -27.36
N GLN A 165 -17.22 6.25 -26.56
CA GLN A 165 -17.22 4.81 -26.37
C GLN A 165 -18.47 4.47 -25.55
N LEU A 166 -19.48 3.84 -26.16
CA LEU A 166 -20.71 3.41 -25.49
C LEU A 166 -20.52 2.08 -24.75
N ARG A 167 -21.28 1.89 -23.67
CA ARG A 167 -21.40 0.62 -22.95
C ARG A 167 -22.64 -0.15 -23.41
N GLY A 168 -22.39 -1.24 -24.12
CA GLY A 168 -23.42 -2.20 -24.53
C GLY A 168 -22.80 -3.41 -25.20
N GLU A 169 -23.63 -4.19 -25.88
CA GLU A 169 -23.24 -5.13 -26.93
C GLU A 169 -23.36 -4.42 -28.31
N VAL A 170 -22.95 -5.05 -29.40
CA VAL A 170 -22.97 -4.42 -30.74
C VAL A 170 -24.41 -4.11 -31.17
N GLU A 171 -25.34 -4.98 -30.77
CA GLU A 171 -26.79 -4.84 -30.87
C GLU A 171 -27.29 -3.60 -30.13
N THR A 172 -26.79 -3.36 -28.90
CA THR A 172 -27.16 -2.17 -28.11
C THR A 172 -26.75 -0.88 -28.81
N THR A 173 -25.52 -0.82 -29.32
CA THR A 173 -25.02 0.34 -30.06
C THR A 173 -25.86 0.58 -31.32
N ARG A 174 -26.14 -0.46 -32.11
CA ARG A 174 -26.99 -0.35 -33.32
C ARG A 174 -28.41 0.10 -33.03
N LEU A 175 -29.01 -0.33 -31.91
CA LEU A 175 -30.35 0.11 -31.50
C LEU A 175 -30.34 1.59 -31.10
N VAL A 176 -29.33 2.03 -30.37
CA VAL A 176 -29.13 3.45 -30.02
C VAL A 176 -28.94 4.29 -31.29
N GLU A 177 -28.01 3.91 -32.18
CA GLU A 177 -27.73 4.60 -33.45
C GLU A 177 -28.96 4.64 -34.41
N LYS A 178 -29.84 3.63 -34.37
CA LYS A 178 -31.06 3.56 -35.20
C LYS A 178 -32.22 4.39 -34.65
N HIS A 179 -32.38 4.48 -33.32
CA HIS A 179 -33.62 4.97 -32.71
C HIS A 179 -33.48 6.27 -31.89
N TRP A 180 -32.29 6.66 -31.45
CA TRP A 180 -32.11 7.88 -30.65
C TRP A 180 -31.92 9.10 -31.56
N ASP A 181 -33.01 9.85 -31.79
CA ASP A 181 -33.02 11.11 -32.56
C ASP A 181 -32.44 12.31 -31.77
N ARG A 182 -32.74 12.37 -30.47
CA ARG A 182 -32.35 13.45 -29.54
C ARG A 182 -31.62 12.85 -28.35
N VAL A 183 -30.36 13.20 -28.14
CA VAL A 183 -29.51 12.65 -27.08
C VAL A 183 -29.02 13.75 -26.14
N GLY A 184 -28.83 13.43 -24.86
CA GLY A 184 -28.09 14.32 -23.96
C GLY A 184 -27.42 13.61 -22.79
N ILE A 185 -26.46 14.30 -22.19
CA ILE A 185 -25.81 13.89 -20.94
C ILE A 185 -26.76 14.21 -19.78
N THR A 186 -27.24 13.18 -19.11
CA THR A 186 -28.20 13.24 -17.98
C THR A 186 -27.54 12.97 -16.63
N ALA A 187 -26.37 12.34 -16.58
CA ALA A 187 -25.56 12.24 -15.37
C ALA A 187 -24.07 12.21 -15.69
N VAL A 188 -23.25 12.58 -14.71
CA VAL A 188 -21.79 12.54 -14.76
C VAL A 188 -21.29 11.84 -13.52
N TYR A 189 -20.31 10.94 -13.68
CA TYR A 189 -19.83 10.05 -12.62
C TYR A 189 -18.30 10.08 -12.52
N PHE A 190 -17.81 10.09 -11.28
CA PHE A 190 -16.38 10.05 -10.93
C PHE A 190 -16.02 8.73 -10.22
N PRO A 191 -16.09 7.56 -10.89
CA PRO A 191 -16.13 6.25 -10.23
C PRO A 191 -14.90 5.93 -9.37
N LEU A 192 -13.73 6.46 -9.73
CA LEU A 192 -12.49 6.24 -8.97
C LEU A 192 -12.46 7.14 -7.71
N VAL A 193 -12.65 8.45 -7.87
CA VAL A 193 -12.72 9.42 -6.76
C VAL A 193 -13.86 9.10 -5.77
N ALA A 194 -15.00 8.64 -6.28
CA ALA A 194 -16.17 8.23 -5.48
C ALA A 194 -15.92 6.99 -4.60
N LEU A 195 -14.84 6.23 -4.86
CA LEU A 195 -14.34 5.17 -3.97
C LEU A 195 -13.15 5.66 -3.11
N LEU A 196 -12.24 6.45 -3.69
CA LEU A 196 -11.04 6.94 -3.00
C LEU A 196 -11.37 7.84 -1.81
N LEU A 197 -12.26 8.83 -1.95
CA LEU A 197 -12.54 9.77 -0.85
C LEU A 197 -13.22 9.10 0.35
N PRO A 198 -14.26 8.24 0.19
CA PRO A 198 -14.79 7.47 1.31
C PRO A 198 -13.77 6.51 1.92
N LYS A 199 -12.95 5.83 1.11
CA LYS A 199 -11.93 4.88 1.62
C LYS A 199 -10.84 5.60 2.39
N TRP A 200 -10.41 6.77 1.91
CA TRP A 200 -9.47 7.62 2.63
C TRP A 200 -10.08 8.14 3.93
N THR A 201 -11.34 8.60 3.91
CA THR A 201 -12.06 9.03 5.13
C THR A 201 -12.12 7.90 6.17
N GLN A 202 -12.41 6.66 5.75
CA GLN A 202 -12.35 5.48 6.61
C GLN A 202 -10.94 5.26 7.19
N VAL A 203 -9.89 5.34 6.36
CA VAL A 203 -8.49 5.20 6.80
C VAL A 203 -8.10 6.28 7.80
N LEU A 204 -8.48 7.54 7.55
CA LEU A 204 -8.25 8.64 8.49
C LEU A 204 -8.98 8.41 9.83
N LYS A 205 -10.19 7.84 9.80
CA LYS A 205 -10.91 7.41 11.01
C LYS A 205 -10.20 6.30 11.77
N GLU A 206 -9.73 5.27 11.07
CA GLU A 206 -8.98 4.15 11.66
C GLU A 206 -7.64 4.59 12.29
N PHE A 207 -7.04 5.68 11.80
CA PHE A 207 -5.83 6.29 12.37
C PHE A 207 -6.06 7.56 13.22
N GLN A 208 -7.32 7.90 13.53
CA GLN A 208 -7.72 9.06 14.35
C GLN A 208 -7.28 10.43 13.79
N SER A 209 -7.06 10.52 12.49
CA SER A 209 -6.70 11.73 11.75
C SER A 209 -7.92 12.51 11.19
N GLU A 210 -9.15 12.24 11.63
CA GLU A 210 -10.37 12.89 11.08
C GLU A 210 -10.33 14.44 11.22
N SER A 211 -9.72 14.96 12.29
CA SER A 211 -9.54 16.40 12.56
C SER A 211 -8.27 17.02 11.98
N SER A 212 -7.52 16.27 11.16
CA SER A 212 -6.34 16.79 10.45
C SER A 212 -6.70 17.80 9.35
N ARG A 213 -5.69 18.53 8.85
CA ARG A 213 -5.83 19.29 7.61
C ARG A 213 -5.70 18.34 6.42
N GLN A 214 -6.83 18.04 5.78
CA GLN A 214 -6.92 17.10 4.67
C GLN A 214 -6.76 17.80 3.31
N LEU A 215 -5.79 17.35 2.51
CA LEU A 215 -5.36 17.99 1.25
C LEU A 215 -5.39 16.97 0.11
N VAL A 216 -6.23 17.20 -0.90
CA VAL A 216 -6.41 16.29 -2.06
C VAL A 216 -5.72 16.88 -3.28
N TYR A 217 -4.55 16.33 -3.63
CA TYR A 217 -3.77 16.71 -4.81
C TYR A 217 -4.28 15.95 -6.05
N LEU A 218 -4.82 16.71 -6.99
CA LEU A 218 -5.40 16.26 -8.26
C LEU A 218 -4.41 16.52 -9.39
N ILE A 219 -3.64 15.48 -9.73
CA ILE A 219 -2.65 15.53 -10.82
C ILE A 219 -3.35 15.26 -12.15
N SER A 220 -3.17 16.18 -13.11
CA SER A 220 -3.69 16.07 -14.47
C SER A 220 -2.59 16.23 -15.52
N GLY A 221 -2.93 16.00 -16.79
CA GLY A 221 -2.00 16.17 -17.92
C GLY A 221 -2.62 15.73 -19.25
N ALA A 222 -1.87 15.93 -20.33
CA ALA A 222 -2.25 15.56 -21.70
C ALA A 222 -1.20 14.63 -22.34
N GLY A 223 -1.64 13.73 -23.23
CA GLY A 223 -0.74 12.93 -24.07
C GLY A 223 -0.52 13.62 -25.42
N ILE A 224 0.69 13.61 -26.00
CA ILE A 224 0.82 14.11 -27.38
C ILE A 224 0.08 13.16 -28.35
N PRO A 225 -0.87 13.66 -29.18
CA PRO A 225 -1.56 12.83 -30.17
C PRO A 225 -0.60 12.30 -31.25
N ARG A 226 -0.96 11.15 -31.86
CA ARG A 226 -0.22 10.61 -33.02
C ARG A 226 -0.64 11.23 -34.35
N ASN A 227 -1.92 11.60 -34.50
CA ASN A 227 -2.38 12.40 -35.63
C ASN A 227 -2.11 13.89 -35.32
N VAL A 228 -1.48 14.60 -36.25
CA VAL A 228 -1.14 16.02 -36.14
C VAL A 228 -2.39 16.90 -36.18
N GLU A 229 -3.47 16.43 -36.80
CA GLU A 229 -4.77 17.11 -36.90
C GLU A 229 -5.54 17.13 -35.56
N HIS A 230 -5.20 16.23 -34.63
CA HIS A 230 -5.87 16.17 -33.32
C HIS A 230 -5.31 17.23 -32.37
N SER A 231 -6.19 17.94 -31.66
CA SER A 231 -5.78 18.93 -30.65
C SER A 231 -4.84 18.34 -29.60
N ARG A 232 -3.71 19.02 -29.36
CA ARG A 232 -2.72 18.64 -28.32
C ARG A 232 -3.29 18.63 -26.89
N SER A 233 -4.39 19.35 -26.65
CA SER A 233 -5.09 19.38 -25.37
C SER A 233 -6.40 18.57 -25.36
N GLY A 234 -6.83 18.02 -26.50
CA GLY A 234 -8.13 17.32 -26.62
C GLY A 234 -8.29 16.10 -25.70
N ASN A 235 -7.17 15.52 -25.26
CA ASN A 235 -7.11 14.40 -24.32
C ASN A 235 -6.69 14.79 -22.89
N SER A 236 -6.59 16.09 -22.58
CA SER A 236 -6.18 16.56 -21.26
C SER A 236 -7.19 16.16 -20.19
N THR A 237 -6.70 15.80 -19.00
CA THR A 237 -7.53 15.53 -17.81
C THR A 237 -7.74 16.76 -16.92
N GLU A 238 -7.32 17.94 -17.38
CA GLU A 238 -7.33 19.21 -16.64
C GLU A 238 -8.74 19.68 -16.27
N ILE A 239 -9.68 19.73 -17.22
CA ILE A 239 -11.05 20.15 -16.89
C ILE A 239 -11.76 19.10 -16.02
N THR A 240 -11.40 17.82 -16.14
CA THR A 240 -11.86 16.79 -15.21
C THR A 240 -11.34 17.02 -13.79
N ALA A 241 -10.11 17.55 -13.63
CA ALA A 241 -9.61 18.00 -12.33
C ALA A 241 -10.46 19.13 -11.75
N GLN A 242 -10.86 20.11 -12.57
CA GLN A 242 -11.76 21.20 -12.14
C GLN A 242 -13.14 20.67 -11.72
N LEU A 243 -13.71 19.73 -12.47
CA LEU A 243 -14.96 19.03 -12.12
C LEU A 243 -14.84 18.26 -10.80
N ILE A 244 -13.70 17.59 -10.57
CA ILE A 244 -13.44 16.87 -9.31
C ILE A 244 -13.26 17.87 -8.14
N VAL A 245 -12.65 19.05 -8.33
CA VAL A 245 -12.62 20.10 -7.29
C VAL A 245 -14.04 20.53 -6.90
N LEU A 246 -14.93 20.75 -7.87
CA LEU A 246 -16.33 21.10 -7.59
C LEU A 246 -17.05 19.99 -6.81
N PHE A 247 -16.76 18.73 -7.12
CA PHE A 247 -17.29 17.56 -6.40
C PHE A 247 -16.74 17.45 -4.96
N VAL A 248 -15.42 17.61 -4.77
CA VAL A 248 -14.78 17.58 -3.44
C VAL A 248 -15.32 18.70 -2.55
N HIS A 249 -15.29 19.95 -3.01
CA HIS A 249 -15.72 21.10 -2.21
C HIS A 249 -17.21 21.03 -1.80
N GLN A 250 -18.04 20.34 -2.58
CA GLN A 250 -19.46 20.18 -2.26
C GLN A 250 -19.73 19.09 -1.21
N TYR A 251 -19.10 17.91 -1.37
CA TYR A 251 -19.45 16.71 -0.62
C TYR A 251 -18.46 16.38 0.50
N TYR A 252 -17.26 16.94 0.44
CA TYR A 252 -16.18 16.80 1.43
C TYR A 252 -15.62 18.18 1.78
N PRO A 253 -16.41 19.14 2.30
CA PRO A 253 -16.01 20.54 2.49
C PRO A 253 -14.88 20.75 3.53
N HIS A 254 -14.50 19.69 4.25
CA HIS A 254 -13.32 19.65 5.13
C HIS A 254 -12.02 19.29 4.39
N MET A 255 -12.09 18.82 3.15
CA MET A 255 -10.94 18.51 2.29
C MET A 255 -10.65 19.68 1.35
N THR A 256 -9.40 20.15 1.32
CA THR A 256 -8.93 21.17 0.36
C THR A 256 -8.45 20.48 -0.91
N ALA A 257 -9.08 20.73 -2.06
CA ALA A 257 -8.64 20.16 -3.33
C ALA A 257 -7.63 21.10 -4.05
N ILE A 258 -6.49 20.56 -4.45
CA ILE A 258 -5.37 21.28 -5.09
C ILE A 258 -5.11 20.65 -6.45
N GLN A 259 -5.16 21.44 -7.52
CA GLN A 259 -4.90 20.97 -8.89
C GLN A 259 -3.43 21.18 -9.27
N VAL A 260 -2.83 20.19 -9.93
CA VAL A 260 -1.47 20.30 -10.48
C VAL A 260 -1.49 19.72 -11.90
N HIS A 261 -1.26 20.57 -12.91
CA HIS A 261 -1.37 20.19 -14.33
C HIS A 261 0.01 20.10 -15.00
N SER A 262 0.40 18.91 -15.46
CA SER A 262 1.75 18.67 -15.99
C SER A 262 1.98 19.11 -17.43
N GLY A 263 1.02 19.77 -18.07
CA GLY A 263 1.02 19.95 -19.52
C GLY A 263 0.98 18.62 -20.29
N SER A 264 1.60 18.60 -21.47
CA SER A 264 1.66 17.46 -22.39
C SER A 264 2.62 16.34 -21.95
N ASN A 265 2.78 15.31 -22.80
CA ASN A 265 3.77 14.24 -22.65
C ASN A 265 3.64 13.32 -21.41
N ILE A 266 2.45 13.10 -20.86
CA ILE A 266 2.23 12.15 -19.74
C ILE A 266 2.75 10.71 -19.97
N PHE A 267 3.08 10.32 -21.20
CA PHE A 267 3.67 9.03 -21.57
C PHE A 267 5.22 8.99 -21.52
N ARG A 268 5.92 10.13 -21.37
CA ARG A 268 7.40 10.23 -21.35
C ARG A 268 7.92 10.21 -19.91
N PHE A 269 8.86 9.30 -19.62
CA PHE A 269 9.29 9.07 -18.23
C PHE A 269 10.13 10.23 -17.68
N ASP A 270 11.00 10.78 -18.51
CA ASP A 270 11.81 11.97 -18.31
C ASP A 270 10.97 13.23 -18.05
N ASP A 271 9.94 13.49 -18.85
CA ASP A 271 9.01 14.62 -18.61
C ASP A 271 8.23 14.43 -17.30
N ASN A 272 7.79 13.20 -17.01
CA ASN A 272 7.14 12.88 -15.74
C ASN A 272 8.06 13.11 -14.53
N VAL A 273 9.33 12.70 -14.58
CA VAL A 273 10.29 12.94 -13.49
C VAL A 273 10.58 14.44 -13.32
N GLN A 274 10.66 15.21 -14.41
CA GLN A 274 10.81 16.67 -14.35
C GLN A 274 9.60 17.33 -13.68
N PHE A 275 8.38 17.00 -14.10
CA PHE A 275 7.13 17.47 -13.48
C PHE A 275 7.09 17.20 -11.97
N MET A 276 7.33 15.95 -11.56
CA MET A 276 7.32 15.57 -10.14
C MET A 276 8.37 16.36 -9.33
N THR A 277 9.54 16.62 -9.92
CA THR A 277 10.67 17.29 -9.26
C THR A 277 10.50 18.82 -9.19
N ARG A 278 9.86 19.45 -10.18
CA ARG A 278 9.77 20.91 -10.32
C ARG A 278 8.43 21.50 -9.88
N GLU A 279 7.35 20.72 -9.88
CA GLU A 279 6.00 21.22 -9.64
C GLU A 279 5.35 20.52 -8.44
N LEU A 280 5.18 19.20 -8.47
CA LEU A 280 4.48 18.49 -7.39
C LEU A 280 5.26 18.50 -6.07
N ARG A 281 6.54 18.11 -6.07
CA ARG A 281 7.31 17.96 -4.83
C ARG A 281 7.53 19.29 -4.10
N PRO A 282 7.84 20.42 -4.77
CA PRO A 282 7.94 21.73 -4.11
C PRO A 282 6.67 22.16 -3.36
N LEU A 283 5.47 21.87 -3.92
CA LEU A 283 4.21 22.17 -3.24
C LEU A 283 4.04 21.38 -1.93
N LEU A 284 4.50 20.12 -1.90
CA LEU A 284 4.51 19.29 -0.70
C LEU A 284 5.64 19.68 0.27
N GLU A 285 6.79 20.08 -0.26
CA GLU A 285 7.96 20.55 0.52
C GLU A 285 7.66 21.84 1.30
N ALA A 286 6.88 22.77 0.73
CA ALA A 286 6.43 23.98 1.43
C ALA A 286 5.50 23.69 2.64
N HIS A 287 4.60 22.70 2.51
CA HIS A 287 3.77 22.26 3.64
C HIS A 287 4.61 21.54 4.71
N ARG A 288 5.60 20.74 4.31
CA ARG A 288 6.57 20.11 5.21
C ARG A 288 7.38 21.16 5.97
N GLU A 289 7.87 22.20 5.31
CA GLU A 289 8.61 23.31 5.93
C GLU A 289 7.76 24.06 6.96
N THR A 290 6.48 24.32 6.64
CA THR A 290 5.50 24.88 7.58
C THR A 290 5.34 24.03 8.87
N LEU A 291 5.61 22.72 8.82
CA LEU A 291 5.63 21.85 10.00
C LEU A 291 7.01 21.79 10.69
N VAL A 292 8.11 21.82 9.92
CA VAL A 292 9.48 21.90 10.45
C VAL A 292 9.63 23.15 11.34
N ASP A 293 9.13 24.30 10.88
CA ASP A 293 9.17 25.56 11.65
C ASP A 293 8.36 25.51 12.96
N ARG A 294 7.35 24.63 13.03
CA ARG A 294 6.44 24.51 14.19
C ARG A 294 6.86 23.44 15.20
N CYS A 295 7.47 22.34 14.76
CA CYS A 295 7.75 21.18 15.61
C CYS A 295 9.12 20.51 15.35
N GLY A 296 9.98 21.12 14.53
CA GLY A 296 11.32 20.61 14.23
C GLY A 296 11.28 19.20 13.65
N GLU A 297 12.19 18.34 14.12
CA GLU A 297 12.29 16.93 13.68
C GLU A 297 11.01 16.09 13.87
N ALA A 298 10.06 16.55 14.69
CA ALA A 298 8.76 15.88 14.86
C ALA A 298 7.81 16.03 13.66
N TRP A 299 8.13 16.84 12.65
CA TRP A 299 7.27 17.04 11.46
C TRP A 299 6.80 15.72 10.81
N LYS A 300 7.59 14.66 10.92
CA LYS A 300 7.34 13.32 10.38
C LYS A 300 6.14 12.60 11.00
N SER A 301 5.71 12.97 12.21
CA SER A 301 4.46 12.48 12.83
C SER A 301 3.23 13.35 12.50
N HIS A 302 3.42 14.45 11.75
CA HIS A 302 2.38 15.41 11.38
C HIS A 302 2.25 15.59 9.87
N PHE A 303 2.99 14.84 9.05
CA PHE A 303 2.98 14.91 7.59
C PHE A 303 2.80 13.50 7.02
N HIS A 304 1.62 13.22 6.47
CA HIS A 304 1.22 11.87 6.07
C HIS A 304 0.72 11.84 4.62
N VAL A 305 1.44 11.13 3.74
CA VAL A 305 1.12 11.05 2.31
C VAL A 305 0.45 9.72 2.00
N THR A 306 -0.64 9.78 1.23
CA THR A 306 -1.36 8.63 0.66
C THR A 306 -1.40 8.77 -0.86
N ILE A 307 -0.92 7.77 -1.59
CA ILE A 307 -0.96 7.74 -3.06
C ILE A 307 -2.15 6.88 -3.50
N ALA A 308 -2.99 7.41 -4.38
CA ALA A 308 -4.00 6.62 -5.08
C ALA A 308 -3.36 5.86 -6.25
N TYR A 309 -3.19 4.56 -6.12
CA TYR A 309 -2.95 3.66 -7.24
C TYR A 309 -4.28 3.34 -7.92
N ALA A 310 -4.68 4.26 -8.79
CA ALA A 310 -5.80 4.15 -9.70
C ALA A 310 -5.30 3.90 -11.14
N ASP A 311 -6.06 4.35 -12.14
CA ASP A 311 -5.70 4.23 -13.56
C ASP A 311 -4.72 5.34 -14.00
N GLY A 312 -3.99 5.12 -15.10
CA GLY A 312 -3.09 6.12 -15.70
C GLY A 312 -1.84 5.54 -16.36
N PRO A 313 -1.00 6.40 -16.98
CA PRO A 313 0.23 5.96 -17.64
C PRO A 313 1.23 5.33 -16.65
N PRO A 314 1.83 4.16 -16.94
CA PRO A 314 2.83 3.54 -16.07
C PRO A 314 4.03 4.46 -15.76
N ALA A 315 4.45 5.30 -16.71
CA ALA A 315 5.51 6.29 -16.51
C ALA A 315 5.12 7.38 -15.47
N ARG A 316 3.87 7.83 -15.49
CA ARG A 316 3.30 8.82 -14.56
C ARG A 316 3.19 8.24 -13.15
N LEU A 317 2.63 7.03 -13.02
CA LEU A 317 2.48 6.34 -11.72
C LEU A 317 3.84 5.94 -11.12
N SER A 318 4.79 5.49 -11.95
CA SER A 318 6.14 5.13 -11.50
C SER A 318 6.94 6.35 -11.04
N ALA A 319 6.90 7.47 -11.78
CA ALA A 319 7.53 8.73 -11.36
C ALA A 319 6.89 9.31 -10.09
N LEU A 320 5.56 9.20 -9.94
CA LEU A 320 4.83 9.60 -8.74
C LEU A 320 5.31 8.81 -7.52
N ASN A 321 5.32 7.48 -7.60
CA ASN A 321 5.81 6.64 -6.52
C ASN A 321 7.29 6.94 -6.19
N ALA A 322 8.17 6.97 -7.19
CA ALA A 322 9.61 7.17 -6.98
C ALA A 322 9.94 8.53 -6.34
N SER A 323 9.22 9.59 -6.71
CA SER A 323 9.44 10.95 -6.17
C SER A 323 8.87 11.15 -4.77
N LEU A 324 7.76 10.50 -4.44
CA LEU A 324 7.11 10.62 -3.12
C LEU A 324 7.58 9.55 -2.12
N ARG A 325 8.32 8.52 -2.54
CA ARG A 325 8.88 7.44 -1.71
C ARG A 325 9.60 7.94 -0.44
N MET A 326 10.23 9.12 -0.52
CA MET A 326 10.91 9.77 0.61
C MET A 326 10.01 10.14 1.79
N TYR A 327 8.68 10.20 1.59
CA TYR A 327 7.69 10.47 2.63
C TYR A 327 7.08 9.20 3.25
N SER A 328 7.57 8.01 2.88
CA SER A 328 7.01 6.70 3.26
C SER A 328 5.48 6.63 3.07
N PRO A 329 4.98 6.88 1.84
CA PRO A 329 3.55 7.02 1.60
C PRO A 329 2.78 5.72 1.85
N SER A 330 1.56 5.86 2.37
CA SER A 330 0.56 4.78 2.29
C SER A 330 -0.11 4.78 0.91
N TYR A 331 -0.86 3.73 0.59
CA TYR A 331 -1.44 3.52 -0.73
C TYR A 331 -2.90 3.11 -0.66
N LEU A 332 -3.72 3.69 -1.54
CA LEU A 332 -5.07 3.24 -1.86
C LEU A 332 -5.05 2.63 -3.26
N HIS A 333 -5.18 1.31 -3.35
CA HIS A 333 -5.04 0.56 -4.60
C HIS A 333 -6.39 0.10 -5.11
N ILE A 334 -6.86 0.69 -6.22
CA ILE A 334 -8.10 0.30 -6.89
C ILE A 334 -7.80 -0.85 -7.85
N TRP A 335 -7.94 -2.09 -7.38
CA TRP A 335 -7.60 -3.28 -8.19
C TRP A 335 -8.67 -3.61 -9.24
N GLN A 336 -9.90 -3.09 -9.10
CA GLN A 336 -10.99 -3.21 -10.08
C GLN A 336 -11.40 -1.85 -10.66
N LEU A 337 -10.55 -1.27 -11.50
CA LEU A 337 -10.73 0.05 -12.14
C LEU A 337 -12.00 0.21 -13.02
N LYS A 338 -12.77 -0.87 -13.24
CA LYS A 338 -13.87 -0.91 -14.23
C LYS A 338 -15.17 -1.57 -13.73
N THR A 339 -15.32 -1.90 -12.45
CA THR A 339 -16.58 -2.46 -11.90
C THR A 339 -17.79 -1.61 -12.29
N PHE A 340 -17.68 -0.28 -12.15
CA PHE A 340 -18.75 0.64 -12.53
C PHE A 340 -19.07 0.64 -14.03
N TRP A 341 -18.06 0.44 -14.88
CA TRP A 341 -18.24 0.38 -16.33
C TRP A 341 -18.93 -0.92 -16.77
N HIS A 342 -18.63 -2.04 -16.11
CA HIS A 342 -19.18 -3.35 -16.48
C HIS A 342 -20.51 -3.66 -15.80
N GLU A 343 -20.65 -3.34 -14.52
CA GLU A 343 -21.74 -3.76 -13.62
C GLU A 343 -22.61 -2.59 -13.11
N ARG A 344 -22.29 -1.33 -13.46
CA ARG A 344 -22.89 -0.11 -12.88
C ARG A 344 -22.75 -0.03 -11.33
N LYS A 345 -21.84 -0.81 -10.73
CA LYS A 345 -21.62 -0.89 -9.27
C LYS A 345 -20.33 -0.18 -8.85
N LEU A 346 -20.35 0.43 -7.65
CA LEU A 346 -19.16 0.83 -6.90
C LEU A 346 -19.13 0.03 -5.58
N SER A 347 -17.99 -0.59 -5.30
CA SER A 347 -17.74 -1.43 -4.12
C SER A 347 -16.47 -1.01 -3.40
N MET A 348 -16.52 -0.94 -2.07
CA MET A 348 -15.40 -0.58 -1.21
C MET A 348 -14.39 -1.72 -1.01
N ALA A 349 -14.75 -2.92 -1.46
CA ALA A 349 -13.84 -4.06 -1.61
C ALA A 349 -12.96 -3.95 -2.88
N ASP A 350 -13.29 -3.03 -3.80
CA ASP A 350 -12.52 -2.79 -5.03
C ASP A 350 -11.27 -1.93 -4.77
N VAL A 351 -11.14 -1.38 -3.55
CA VAL A 351 -10.02 -0.55 -3.10
C VAL A 351 -9.38 -1.14 -1.85
N ASP A 352 -8.13 -1.57 -1.96
CA ASP A 352 -7.32 -1.99 -0.82
C ASP A 352 -6.54 -0.81 -0.21
N PHE A 353 -6.28 -0.87 1.09
CA PHE A 353 -5.34 0.00 1.78
C PHE A 353 -4.05 -0.78 2.10
N HIS A 354 -2.90 -0.19 1.78
CA HIS A 354 -1.59 -0.73 2.13
C HIS A 354 -0.75 0.37 2.78
N SER A 355 -0.08 0.06 3.90
CA SER A 355 0.97 0.96 4.40
C SER A 355 2.21 0.90 3.49
N PHE A 356 3.10 1.87 3.66
CA PHE A 356 4.40 1.88 3.00
C PHE A 356 5.14 0.55 3.15
N GLU A 357 5.24 0.04 4.38
CA GLU A 357 5.93 -1.21 4.66
C GLU A 357 5.24 -2.41 4.03
N ASN A 358 3.91 -2.42 3.87
CA ASN A 358 3.23 -3.55 3.21
C ASN A 358 3.54 -3.66 1.70
N ILE A 359 3.91 -2.55 1.04
CA ILE A 359 4.35 -2.56 -0.36
C ILE A 359 5.89 -2.73 -0.47
N GLU A 360 6.66 -2.21 0.47
CA GLU A 360 8.13 -2.31 0.46
C GLU A 360 8.68 -3.60 1.12
N ALA A 361 7.88 -4.33 1.90
CA ALA A 361 8.37 -5.47 2.67
C ALA A 361 8.69 -6.69 1.80
N SER A 362 9.94 -7.13 1.88
CA SER A 362 10.28 -8.55 1.73
C SER A 362 9.36 -9.39 2.64
N PRO A 363 8.74 -10.48 2.15
CA PRO A 363 7.71 -11.20 2.88
C PRO A 363 8.21 -11.74 4.23
N LEU A 364 7.31 -11.88 5.20
CA LEU A 364 7.63 -12.42 6.51
C LEU A 364 7.90 -13.93 6.41
N VAL A 365 9.14 -14.36 6.62
CA VAL A 365 9.59 -15.75 6.47
C VAL A 365 9.71 -16.44 7.83
N ALA A 366 9.07 -17.60 7.96
CA ALA A 366 9.33 -18.53 9.07
C ALA A 366 10.71 -19.20 8.85
N PRO A 367 11.62 -19.24 9.84
CA PRO A 367 13.00 -19.70 9.64
C PRO A 367 13.14 -21.11 9.03
N SER A 368 12.22 -22.02 9.32
CA SER A 368 12.18 -23.37 8.71
C SER A 368 11.91 -23.39 7.20
N LYS A 369 11.41 -22.28 6.63
CA LYS A 369 11.19 -22.06 5.19
C LYS A 369 12.29 -21.19 4.55
N ALA A 370 13.26 -20.70 5.32
CA ALA A 370 14.35 -19.87 4.83
C ALA A 370 15.58 -20.71 4.41
N ASP A 371 16.50 -20.10 3.68
CA ASP A 371 17.76 -20.74 3.28
C ASP A 371 18.69 -21.06 4.47
N ALA A 372 19.64 -21.97 4.26
CA ALA A 372 20.54 -22.45 5.31
C ALA A 372 21.38 -21.35 6.01
N MET A 373 21.71 -20.26 5.30
CA MET A 373 22.44 -19.13 5.89
C MET A 373 21.53 -18.27 6.78
N THR A 374 20.30 -18.02 6.35
CA THR A 374 19.28 -17.40 7.22
C THR A 374 18.98 -18.28 8.44
N GLN A 375 18.84 -19.60 8.26
CA GLN A 375 18.68 -20.53 9.39
C GLN A 375 19.87 -20.53 10.35
N MET A 376 21.08 -20.26 9.86
CA MET A 376 22.27 -20.11 10.70
C MET A 376 22.22 -18.81 11.50
N ILE A 377 21.94 -17.66 10.87
CA ILE A 377 21.92 -16.37 11.56
C ILE A 377 20.80 -16.28 12.61
N VAL A 378 19.65 -16.88 12.34
CA VAL A 378 18.53 -16.93 13.30
C VAL A 378 18.87 -17.81 14.52
N ARG A 379 19.58 -18.93 14.33
CA ARG A 379 20.04 -19.77 15.46
C ARG A 379 21.07 -19.04 16.32
N GLU A 380 22.04 -18.36 15.71
CA GLU A 380 23.05 -17.61 16.45
C GLU A 380 22.50 -16.34 17.11
N MET A 381 21.51 -15.65 16.49
CA MET A 381 20.81 -14.55 17.15
C MET A 381 19.98 -15.02 18.36
N ARG A 382 19.27 -16.16 18.26
CA ARG A 382 18.59 -16.75 19.42
C ARG A 382 19.59 -17.06 20.53
N LYS A 383 20.67 -17.78 20.24
CA LYS A 383 21.75 -18.09 21.19
C LYS A 383 22.36 -16.84 21.82
N PHE A 384 22.60 -15.78 21.05
CA PHE A 384 23.14 -14.52 21.59
C PHE A 384 22.14 -13.78 22.48
N ARG A 385 20.87 -13.70 22.07
CA ARG A 385 19.77 -13.18 22.90
C ARG A 385 19.66 -13.95 24.21
N ASP A 386 19.63 -15.28 24.15
CA ASP A 386 19.40 -16.13 25.31
C ASP A 386 20.58 -16.04 26.30
N GLN A 387 21.82 -15.88 25.80
CA GLN A 387 22.99 -15.56 26.62
C GLN A 387 22.94 -14.12 27.21
N PHE A 388 22.46 -13.13 26.45
CA PHE A 388 22.30 -11.76 26.93
C PHE A 388 21.25 -11.64 28.04
N LEU A 389 20.11 -12.34 27.90
CA LEU A 389 19.04 -12.34 28.90
C LEU A 389 19.43 -13.15 30.16
N ALA A 390 20.23 -14.21 30.01
CA ALA A 390 20.74 -14.96 31.16
C ALA A 390 21.72 -14.14 32.03
N ALA A 391 22.50 -13.24 31.42
CA ALA A 391 23.41 -12.32 32.10
C ALA A 391 22.79 -10.94 32.43
N GLU A 392 21.46 -10.80 32.36
CA GLU A 392 20.79 -9.54 32.67
C GLU A 392 20.93 -9.20 34.16
N GLY A 393 21.60 -8.07 34.45
CA GLY A 393 21.85 -7.61 35.81
C GLY A 393 23.22 -8.01 36.40
N GLU A 394 23.94 -8.96 35.77
CA GLU A 394 25.27 -9.39 36.23
C GLU A 394 26.40 -8.35 35.97
N GLY A 395 26.09 -7.25 35.28
CA GLY A 395 27.07 -6.21 34.97
C GLY A 395 26.45 -4.88 34.51
N GLU A 396 27.31 -3.88 34.27
CA GLU A 396 26.94 -2.47 34.09
C GLU A 396 26.22 -2.13 32.77
N VAL A 397 25.62 -3.11 32.08
CA VAL A 397 24.95 -2.93 30.78
C VAL A 397 23.86 -1.85 30.87
N ALA A 398 22.99 -1.92 31.88
CA ALA A 398 21.91 -0.96 32.09
C ALA A 398 22.37 0.39 32.66
N GLY A 399 23.48 0.41 33.40
CA GLY A 399 23.98 1.57 34.14
C GLY A 399 24.92 2.46 33.34
N PHE A 400 25.93 1.86 32.69
CA PHE A 400 27.00 2.55 31.97
C PHE A 400 26.89 2.37 30.45
N TRP A 401 26.89 1.12 29.96
CA TRP A 401 27.01 0.85 28.52
C TRP A 401 25.79 1.31 27.71
N LEU A 402 24.58 1.26 28.28
CA LEU A 402 23.32 1.73 27.67
C LEU A 402 22.72 2.93 28.42
N ARG A 403 23.56 3.75 29.08
CA ARG A 403 23.16 4.82 30.01
C ARG A 403 22.14 5.84 29.48
N LYS A 404 22.02 6.05 28.16
CA LYS A 404 21.11 7.04 27.57
C LYS A 404 19.72 6.47 27.35
N SER A 405 19.62 5.36 26.62
CA SER A 405 18.36 4.81 26.16
C SER A 405 17.84 3.66 27.02
N ARG A 406 18.75 2.89 27.64
CA ARG A 406 18.50 1.57 28.26
C ARG A 406 17.81 0.58 27.29
N LYS A 407 18.11 0.70 25.98
CA LYS A 407 17.55 -0.13 24.90
C LYS A 407 18.66 -1.02 24.30
N PRO A 408 18.86 -2.26 24.79
CA PRO A 408 19.79 -3.19 24.17
C PRO A 408 19.37 -3.51 22.74
N VAL A 409 20.34 -3.48 21.83
CA VAL A 409 20.24 -3.93 20.44
C VAL A 409 21.40 -4.87 20.18
N LEU A 410 21.09 -6.08 19.73
CA LEU A 410 22.06 -7.11 19.38
C LEU A 410 22.20 -7.20 17.87
N ALA A 411 23.43 -7.43 17.41
CA ALA A 411 23.74 -7.75 16.02
C ALA A 411 24.55 -9.04 15.91
N VAL A 412 24.27 -9.83 14.87
CA VAL A 412 25.03 -11.01 14.47
C VAL A 412 25.40 -10.86 13.01
N LEU A 413 26.67 -11.07 12.65
CA LEU A 413 27.24 -10.91 11.32
C LEU A 413 27.85 -12.24 10.86
N LEU A 414 27.39 -12.76 9.72
CA LEU A 414 27.96 -13.95 9.08
C LEU A 414 29.01 -13.56 8.05
N ILE A 415 30.17 -14.21 8.17
CA ILE A 415 31.38 -13.97 7.40
C ILE A 415 31.81 -15.27 6.75
N GLU A 416 31.89 -15.31 5.44
CA GLU A 416 32.46 -16.44 4.70
C GLU A 416 33.96 -16.23 4.55
N LYS A 417 34.75 -17.07 5.22
CA LYS A 417 36.20 -17.15 4.99
C LYS A 417 36.49 -18.23 3.94
N PRO A 418 37.50 -18.03 3.07
CA PRO A 418 37.96 -19.07 2.15
C PRO A 418 38.41 -20.31 2.92
N ALA A 419 38.45 -21.45 2.24
CA ALA A 419 38.99 -22.68 2.82
C ALA A 419 40.49 -22.52 3.13
N ALA A 420 40.93 -23.04 4.29
CA ALA A 420 42.34 -23.05 4.67
C ALA A 420 43.21 -23.98 3.80
N GLU A 421 42.58 -24.95 3.12
CA GLU A 421 43.22 -25.84 2.16
C GLU A 421 42.62 -25.67 0.76
N LEU A 422 43.46 -25.80 -0.27
CA LEU A 422 43.08 -25.60 -1.66
C LEU A 422 42.06 -26.68 -2.11
N GLY A 423 40.82 -26.27 -2.34
CA GLY A 423 39.70 -27.17 -2.68
C GLY A 423 38.80 -27.59 -1.50
N GLY A 424 39.07 -27.10 -0.28
CA GLY A 424 38.14 -27.25 0.84
C GLY A 424 36.85 -26.42 0.66
N ARG A 425 35.86 -26.66 1.52
CA ARG A 425 34.65 -25.81 1.58
C ARG A 425 34.94 -24.52 2.34
N PRO A 426 34.37 -23.36 1.93
CA PRO A 426 34.48 -22.13 2.71
C PRO A 426 33.84 -22.28 4.08
N THR A 427 34.33 -21.54 5.06
CA THR A 427 33.87 -21.61 6.45
C THR A 427 33.06 -20.37 6.82
N ILE A 428 31.97 -20.54 7.56
CA ILE A 428 31.19 -19.40 8.07
C ILE A 428 31.62 -19.09 9.50
N VAL A 429 32.20 -17.92 9.68
CA VAL A 429 32.55 -17.32 10.97
C VAL A 429 31.42 -16.38 11.40
N VAL A 430 31.16 -16.33 12.70
CA VAL A 430 30.06 -15.56 13.30
C VAL A 430 30.66 -14.47 14.18
N GLN A 431 30.47 -13.21 13.82
CA GLN A 431 30.81 -12.08 14.67
C GLN A 431 29.54 -11.52 15.35
N ARG A 432 29.69 -11.03 16.57
CA ARG A 432 28.60 -10.43 17.36
C ARG A 432 28.92 -8.98 17.72
N GLY A 433 27.89 -8.19 18.00
CA GLY A 433 28.02 -6.81 18.47
C GLY A 433 26.76 -6.33 19.20
N MET A 434 26.92 -5.32 20.05
CA MET A 434 25.84 -4.65 20.80
C MET A 434 25.98 -3.12 20.65
N ASN A 435 24.90 -2.35 20.84
CA ASN A 435 25.01 -0.89 20.92
C ASN A 435 25.73 -0.45 22.20
N CYS A 436 26.46 0.67 22.12
CA CYS A 436 27.15 1.30 23.25
C CYS A 436 26.88 2.81 23.24
N GLU A 437 26.53 3.38 24.40
CA GLU A 437 25.92 4.71 24.52
C GLU A 437 26.57 5.60 25.59
N VAL A 438 27.82 5.32 25.95
CA VAL A 438 28.55 5.89 27.13
C VAL A 438 28.73 7.42 27.16
N SER A 439 28.19 8.15 26.18
CA SER A 439 28.23 9.61 25.98
C SER A 439 29.59 10.18 25.57
N MET A 440 30.18 9.61 24.52
CA MET A 440 31.34 10.21 23.85
C MET A 440 30.93 11.37 22.92
N PRO A 441 31.84 12.31 22.59
CA PRO A 441 31.62 13.34 21.57
C PRO A 441 31.29 12.77 20.18
N THR A 442 31.79 11.57 19.88
CA THR A 442 31.52 10.82 18.64
C THR A 442 30.15 10.10 18.63
N GLY A 443 29.31 10.33 19.64
CA GLY A 443 27.94 9.83 19.72
C GLY A 443 27.81 8.43 20.33
N SER A 444 26.85 7.66 19.83
CA SER A 444 26.61 6.26 20.24
C SER A 444 27.02 5.29 19.12
N LEU A 445 27.58 4.14 19.50
CA LEU A 445 27.91 3.05 18.59
C LEU A 445 26.69 2.14 18.41
N CYS A 446 26.32 1.84 17.17
CA CYS A 446 25.23 0.93 16.84
C CYS A 446 25.73 -0.52 16.80
N ALA A 447 24.86 -1.48 17.09
CA ALA A 447 25.22 -2.90 17.19
C ALA A 447 25.82 -3.45 15.90
N GLU A 448 25.30 -3.03 14.75
CA GLU A 448 25.76 -3.41 13.42
C GLU A 448 27.20 -2.94 13.18
N ARG A 449 27.47 -1.66 13.48
CA ARG A 449 28.82 -1.06 13.38
C ARG A 449 29.79 -1.71 14.37
N ASN A 450 29.33 -2.10 15.55
CA ASN A 450 30.14 -2.82 16.53
C ASN A 450 30.50 -4.24 16.04
N ALA A 451 29.55 -4.97 15.45
CA ALA A 451 29.80 -6.29 14.87
C ALA A 451 30.76 -6.22 13.66
N ILE A 452 30.59 -5.24 12.76
CA ILE A 452 31.48 -5.03 11.61
C ILE A 452 32.88 -4.60 12.06
N GLY A 453 32.97 -3.66 13.02
CA GLY A 453 34.25 -3.20 13.59
C GLY A 453 35.00 -4.34 14.30
N SER A 454 34.31 -5.14 15.10
CA SER A 454 34.89 -6.32 15.77
C SER A 454 35.38 -7.38 14.78
N ALA A 455 34.70 -7.54 13.63
CA ALA A 455 35.12 -8.45 12.57
C ALA A 455 36.42 -7.99 11.91
N LEU A 456 36.53 -6.70 11.59
CA LEU A 456 37.73 -6.08 11.01
C LEU A 456 38.91 -6.05 12.01
N ALA A 457 38.65 -5.85 13.30
CA ALA A 457 39.67 -5.93 14.34
C ALA A 457 40.19 -7.37 14.56
N SER A 458 39.33 -8.38 14.33
CA SER A 458 39.70 -9.80 14.43
C SER A 458 40.34 -10.34 13.15
N ASP A 459 40.14 -9.68 12.01
CA ASP A 459 40.72 -10.01 10.72
C ASP A 459 40.84 -8.76 9.83
N PRO A 460 42.01 -8.09 9.79
CA PRO A 460 42.21 -6.89 8.98
C PRO A 460 42.31 -7.20 7.46
N THR A 461 42.32 -8.47 7.05
CA THR A 461 42.29 -8.87 5.62
C THR A 461 40.87 -9.00 5.06
N LEU A 462 39.86 -8.81 5.93
CA LEU A 462 38.46 -9.08 5.64
C LEU A 462 37.86 -8.16 4.56
N THR A 463 37.56 -8.73 3.39
CA THR A 463 36.95 -7.98 2.28
C THR A 463 35.43 -7.82 2.44
N ARG A 464 34.85 -6.77 1.82
CA ARG A 464 33.39 -6.59 1.72
C ARG A 464 32.65 -7.81 1.14
N ARG A 465 33.31 -8.61 0.29
CA ARG A 465 32.75 -9.84 -0.33
C ARG A 465 32.65 -11.05 0.61
N ALA A 466 33.39 -11.05 1.70
CA ALA A 466 33.31 -12.08 2.74
C ALA A 466 32.11 -11.84 3.69
N LEU A 467 31.68 -10.58 3.87
CA LEU A 467 30.48 -10.26 4.64
C LEU A 467 29.23 -10.70 3.85
N LYS A 468 28.42 -11.61 4.40
CA LYS A 468 27.26 -12.18 3.69
C LYS A 468 25.91 -11.72 4.22
N MET A 469 25.78 -11.64 5.53
CA MET A 469 24.48 -11.38 6.14
C MET A 469 24.65 -10.77 7.53
N ILE A 470 23.81 -9.81 7.88
CA ILE A 470 23.74 -9.28 9.25
C ILE A 470 22.30 -9.37 9.77
N ALA A 471 22.12 -9.80 11.01
CA ALA A 471 20.84 -9.83 11.70
C ALA A 471 20.84 -8.82 12.84
N VAL A 472 19.72 -8.11 13.03
CA VAL A 472 19.56 -7.06 14.06
C VAL A 472 18.31 -7.31 14.90
N LEU A 473 18.46 -7.29 16.23
CA LEU A 473 17.40 -7.57 17.20
C LEU A 473 17.42 -6.52 18.33
N GLY A 474 16.34 -5.77 18.49
CA GLY A 474 16.11 -4.95 19.69
C GLY A 474 15.59 -5.79 20.85
N LEU A 475 15.97 -5.45 22.07
CA LEU A 475 15.44 -6.06 23.29
C LEU A 475 14.94 -4.97 24.26
N ASN A 476 14.16 -5.42 25.25
CA ASN A 476 13.72 -4.62 26.37
C ASN A 476 14.38 -5.21 27.61
N LEU A 477 15.05 -4.37 28.42
CA LEU A 477 15.54 -4.81 29.72
C LEU A 477 14.36 -5.03 30.67
N THR A 478 14.48 -5.98 31.59
CA THR A 478 13.58 -6.03 32.74
C THR A 478 13.82 -4.81 33.64
N ALA A 479 12.75 -4.14 34.05
CA ALA A 479 12.87 -3.04 34.99
C ALA A 479 13.17 -3.62 36.38
N GLY A 480 14.36 -3.35 36.92
CA GLY A 480 14.89 -4.00 38.11
C GLY A 480 13.93 -3.98 39.30
N GLY A 481 13.35 -5.14 39.60
CA GLY A 481 12.43 -5.37 40.71
C GLY A 481 12.48 -6.84 41.10
N ASN A 482 12.62 -7.11 42.40
CA ASN A 482 12.90 -8.44 42.92
C ASN A 482 11.78 -9.44 42.57
N ILE A 483 12.13 -10.53 41.89
CA ILE A 483 11.31 -11.73 41.78
C ILE A 483 12.08 -12.88 42.43
N SER A 484 11.48 -13.50 43.44
CA SER A 484 12.06 -14.64 44.16
C SER A 484 12.15 -15.86 43.25
N VAL A 485 13.26 -16.60 43.35
CA VAL A 485 13.43 -17.87 42.62
C VAL A 485 12.68 -18.98 43.36
N THR A 486 11.53 -19.39 42.83
CA THR A 486 10.83 -20.61 43.24
C THR A 486 10.95 -21.67 42.14
N SER A 487 11.87 -22.61 42.33
CA SER A 487 12.06 -23.75 41.42
C SER A 487 10.85 -24.69 41.44
N PRO A 488 10.28 -25.08 40.28
CA PRO A 488 9.30 -26.14 40.21
C PRO A 488 10.00 -27.51 40.17
N THR A 489 10.18 -28.12 41.35
CA THR A 489 10.47 -29.56 41.43
C THR A 489 9.24 -30.34 40.97
N ALA A 490 9.41 -31.29 40.04
CA ALA A 490 8.36 -32.18 39.58
C ALA A 490 8.72 -33.63 39.92
N SER A 491 8.00 -34.22 40.88
CA SER A 491 7.99 -35.65 41.16
C SER A 491 6.91 -36.36 40.35
N GLU A 492 6.98 -37.69 40.29
CA GLU A 492 6.13 -38.56 39.47
C GLU A 492 4.77 -38.88 40.15
N ASP A 493 4.07 -39.90 39.61
CA ASP A 493 2.85 -40.58 40.09
C ASP A 493 1.46 -39.93 39.83
N THR A 494 0.41 -40.67 39.44
CA THR A 494 0.28 -41.98 38.73
C THR A 494 -1.14 -42.15 38.13
N ALA A 495 -1.25 -42.82 36.96
CA ALA A 495 -2.35 -43.71 36.49
C ALA A 495 -3.83 -43.18 36.49
N ASP A 496 -4.86 -43.80 35.89
CA ASP A 496 -5.00 -44.86 34.87
C ASP A 496 -6.34 -44.64 34.10
N ASP A 497 -6.54 -45.23 32.91
CA ASP A 497 -7.61 -46.25 32.65
C ASP A 497 -7.91 -46.60 31.15
N LYS A 498 -7.92 -47.91 30.87
CA LYS A 498 -8.71 -48.72 29.89
C LYS A 498 -8.94 -48.35 28.39
N LYS A 499 -8.43 -49.28 27.52
CA LYS A 499 -9.12 -50.07 26.44
C LYS A 499 -9.68 -49.36 25.17
N GLU A 500 -9.78 -49.97 23.97
CA GLU A 500 -9.27 -51.19 23.27
C GLU A 500 -9.72 -51.09 21.77
N PRO A 501 -9.43 -52.01 20.82
CA PRO A 501 -8.40 -53.07 20.67
C PRO A 501 -7.53 -52.79 19.39
N SER A 502 -6.96 -53.69 18.55
CA SER A 502 -6.75 -55.16 18.45
C SER A 502 -5.47 -55.48 17.62
N ASP A 503 -5.42 -56.65 16.94
CA ASP A 503 -4.68 -57.07 15.72
C ASP A 503 -3.25 -56.51 15.43
N GLY A 504 -2.18 -57.33 15.33
CA GLY A 504 -2.06 -58.76 15.63
C GLY A 504 -0.82 -59.44 15.00
N ALA A 505 -0.05 -60.20 15.81
CA ALA A 505 0.98 -61.19 15.40
C ALA A 505 2.24 -60.66 14.66
N THR A 506 3.44 -61.28 14.68
CA THR A 506 4.08 -62.34 15.51
C THR A 506 5.60 -62.36 15.26
N PHE A 507 6.43 -62.52 16.32
CA PHE A 507 7.74 -63.23 16.34
C PHE A 507 8.91 -62.71 15.43
N ASP A 508 10.21 -62.94 15.70
CA ASP A 508 10.88 -63.63 16.82
C ASP A 508 12.27 -63.02 17.21
N LYS A 509 12.88 -63.58 18.26
CA LYS A 509 14.32 -63.70 18.63
C LYS A 509 15.34 -63.52 17.48
N LYS A 510 16.64 -63.18 17.64
CA LYS A 510 17.64 -63.18 18.76
C LYS A 510 18.89 -62.34 18.30
N THR A 511 20.00 -62.04 19.01
CA THR A 511 20.60 -62.42 20.32
C THR A 511 21.46 -61.28 20.90
N SER A 512 21.85 -61.41 22.17
CA SER A 512 23.00 -60.80 22.88
C SER A 512 24.35 -60.94 22.11
N THR A 513 25.47 -60.29 22.48
CA THR A 513 26.08 -60.21 23.84
C THR A 513 27.07 -59.03 24.01
N ALA A 514 27.32 -58.66 25.26
CA ALA A 514 28.39 -57.75 25.72
C ALA A 514 29.81 -58.37 25.52
N VAL A 515 30.96 -57.77 25.86
CA VAL A 515 31.35 -57.03 27.09
C VAL A 515 32.41 -55.93 26.79
N GLU A 516 32.54 -54.97 27.70
CA GLU A 516 33.67 -54.04 27.88
C GLU A 516 34.97 -54.78 28.36
N PRO A 517 36.12 -54.15 28.77
CA PRO A 517 36.41 -52.71 28.91
C PRO A 517 37.84 -52.22 28.53
N ALA A 518 38.03 -50.91 28.74
CA ALA A 518 39.24 -50.26 29.27
C ALA A 518 40.46 -49.92 28.36
N ASN A 519 40.67 -48.60 28.25
CA ASN A 519 41.91 -47.85 28.56
C ASN A 519 42.92 -47.40 27.46
N SER A 520 43.05 -46.06 27.37
CA SER A 520 44.27 -45.26 27.20
C SER A 520 45.10 -45.19 25.89
N GLN A 521 45.02 -43.99 25.29
CA GLN A 521 46.13 -43.13 24.83
C GLN A 521 46.81 -43.32 23.44
N VAL A 522 47.43 -42.21 23.01
CA VAL A 522 48.45 -42.02 21.94
C VAL A 522 47.97 -41.97 20.47
N LEU A 523 48.00 -40.74 19.92
CA LEU A 523 48.17 -40.42 18.48
C LEU A 523 49.66 -40.63 18.10
N PRO A 524 50.03 -41.06 16.85
CA PRO A 524 49.93 -40.14 15.70
C PRO A 524 49.85 -40.72 14.25
N VAL A 525 49.27 -39.90 13.35
CA VAL A 525 49.76 -39.57 11.98
C VAL A 525 49.93 -40.70 10.91
N ARG A 526 48.90 -40.78 10.05
CA ARG A 526 48.96 -40.61 8.56
C ARG A 526 49.79 -41.58 7.67
N VAL A 527 49.07 -42.39 6.88
CA VAL A 527 49.49 -42.80 5.51
C VAL A 527 48.29 -42.71 4.53
N ARG A 528 48.57 -42.35 3.27
CA ARG A 528 47.67 -42.37 2.09
C ARG A 528 48.44 -43.12 0.96
N PRO A 529 47.80 -43.97 0.16
CA PRO A 529 47.31 -43.59 -1.19
C PRO A 529 45.81 -43.95 -1.38
N ALA A 530 45.02 -43.47 -2.34
CA ALA A 530 45.16 -43.23 -3.80
C ALA A 530 45.15 -44.51 -4.67
N ALA A 531 44.65 -44.51 -5.93
CA ALA A 531 44.01 -43.43 -6.71
C ALA A 531 42.47 -43.63 -6.82
N VAL A 532 41.72 -43.67 -7.94
CA VAL A 532 41.93 -43.68 -9.42
C VAL A 532 40.88 -42.75 -10.09
N GLN A 533 40.97 -42.52 -11.42
CA GLN A 533 39.98 -41.82 -12.26
C GLN A 533 38.73 -42.71 -12.53
N SER A 534 37.63 -42.33 -13.21
CA SER A 534 37.27 -41.29 -14.21
C SER A 534 35.71 -41.17 -14.30
N SER A 535 34.98 -40.49 -15.21
CA SER A 535 35.26 -39.67 -16.42
C SER A 535 34.13 -38.67 -16.77
N ARG A 536 34.44 -37.77 -17.72
CA ARG A 536 33.62 -37.12 -18.78
C ARG A 536 32.43 -37.95 -19.36
N SER A 537 31.41 -37.37 -20.04
CA SER A 537 30.96 -35.97 -20.24
C SER A 537 29.63 -35.83 -21.03
N SER A 538 29.00 -34.64 -20.97
CA SER A 538 28.31 -33.89 -22.06
C SER A 538 27.07 -34.42 -22.83
N ALA A 539 26.04 -33.55 -22.92
CA ALA A 539 25.09 -33.37 -24.04
C ALA A 539 24.02 -34.46 -24.34
N ALA A 540 22.87 -34.20 -25.00
CA ALA A 540 22.07 -32.97 -25.16
C ALA A 540 20.68 -33.26 -25.81
N VAL A 541 19.68 -32.40 -25.54
CA VAL A 541 18.60 -31.94 -26.47
C VAL A 541 17.53 -32.95 -27.02
N ASN A 542 16.30 -32.75 -26.52
CA ASN A 542 14.98 -32.72 -27.19
C ASN A 542 14.16 -33.98 -27.66
N ASN A 543 12.85 -33.83 -27.41
CA ASN A 543 11.66 -34.16 -28.23
C ASN A 543 10.95 -35.54 -28.18
N LEU A 544 9.68 -35.48 -27.75
CA LEU A 544 8.45 -36.05 -28.38
C LEU A 544 8.29 -37.61 -28.44
N SER A 545 7.09 -38.22 -28.36
CA SER A 545 5.70 -37.74 -28.10
C SER A 545 4.67 -38.89 -28.00
N VAL A 546 3.41 -38.54 -27.62
CA VAL A 546 2.10 -39.24 -27.82
C VAL A 546 1.71 -40.42 -26.90
N ASP A 547 0.38 -40.44 -26.61
CA ASP A 547 -0.55 -41.55 -26.28
C ASP A 547 -1.27 -41.44 -24.91
N ASP A 548 -2.58 -41.72 -24.75
CA ASP A 548 -3.76 -41.59 -25.64
C ASP A 548 -5.08 -41.60 -24.78
N ALA A 549 -6.20 -41.15 -25.36
CA ALA A 549 -7.62 -41.44 -25.01
C ALA A 549 -8.20 -41.03 -23.63
N GLY A 550 -9.54 -40.88 -23.53
CA GLY A 550 -10.19 -40.79 -22.20
C GLY A 550 -11.69 -40.55 -22.03
N ARG A 551 -12.40 -39.80 -22.90
CA ARG A 551 -13.88 -39.55 -22.89
C ARG A 551 -14.58 -39.11 -21.56
N GLY A 552 -15.28 -37.97 -21.62
CA GLY A 552 -16.76 -38.00 -21.52
C GLY A 552 -17.50 -37.27 -20.37
N ARG A 553 -18.40 -36.36 -20.79
CA ARG A 553 -19.63 -35.84 -20.12
C ARG A 553 -19.51 -35.25 -18.70
N GLY A 554 -19.83 -33.95 -18.59
CA GLY A 554 -19.94 -33.24 -17.31
C GLY A 554 -21.36 -33.18 -16.72
N ARG A 555 -21.46 -32.65 -15.49
CA ARG A 555 -22.72 -32.18 -14.85
C ARG A 555 -22.36 -31.09 -13.84
N GLY A 556 -23.01 -29.92 -13.93
CA GLY A 556 -22.64 -28.75 -13.11
C GLY A 556 -22.92 -28.95 -11.61
N LYS A 557 -22.02 -28.43 -10.75
CA LYS A 557 -22.26 -28.20 -9.33
C LYS A 557 -21.65 -26.86 -8.90
N ARG A 558 -22.40 -26.16 -8.05
CA ARG A 558 -22.15 -24.86 -7.40
C ARG A 558 -20.67 -24.49 -7.24
N ALA A 559 -20.31 -23.29 -7.69
CA ALA A 559 -19.11 -22.63 -7.22
C ALA A 559 -19.18 -22.48 -5.69
N LEU A 560 -18.12 -22.89 -5.00
CA LEU A 560 -18.01 -22.76 -3.55
C LEU A 560 -17.44 -21.37 -3.23
N GLU A 561 -18.11 -20.61 -2.38
CA GLU A 561 -17.60 -19.32 -1.90
C GLU A 561 -16.28 -19.53 -1.14
N THR A 562 -15.14 -19.19 -1.77
CA THR A 562 -13.85 -19.07 -1.08
C THR A 562 -13.85 -17.81 -0.22
N LYS A 563 -14.55 -17.87 0.93
CA LYS A 563 -14.57 -16.81 1.94
C LYS A 563 -13.14 -16.47 2.34
N ASN A 564 -12.76 -15.21 2.11
CA ASN A 564 -11.39 -14.75 2.24
C ASN A 564 -10.95 -14.78 3.71
N ALA A 565 -9.99 -15.65 4.05
CA ALA A 565 -9.69 -16.04 5.43
C ALA A 565 -9.05 -14.95 6.30
N ASN A 566 -8.81 -13.75 5.74
CA ASN A 566 -8.19 -12.62 6.43
C ASN A 566 -9.15 -11.83 7.34
N LEU A 567 -10.46 -12.10 7.30
CA LEU A 567 -11.49 -11.31 8.02
C LEU A 567 -11.82 -11.79 9.46
N THR A 568 -11.12 -12.79 10.00
CA THR A 568 -11.41 -13.36 11.34
C THR A 568 -10.33 -13.08 12.40
N SER A 569 -9.47 -12.08 12.19
CA SER A 569 -8.55 -11.59 13.22
C SER A 569 -9.24 -10.61 14.19
N LEU A 570 -9.54 -11.06 15.41
CA LEU A 570 -10.10 -10.25 16.51
C LEU A 570 -9.09 -9.25 17.12
N ARG A 571 -8.29 -8.55 16.29
CA ARG A 571 -7.27 -7.59 16.73
C ARG A 571 -7.30 -6.34 15.87
N LYS A 572 -7.46 -5.18 16.52
CA LYS A 572 -7.35 -3.84 15.89
C LYS A 572 -6.05 -3.77 15.04
N PRO A 573 -6.10 -3.21 13.81
CA PRO A 573 -4.88 -2.98 13.05
C PRO A 573 -3.93 -2.07 13.82
N LYS A 574 -2.61 -2.33 13.76
CA LYS A 574 -1.60 -1.46 14.36
C LYS A 574 -1.09 -0.47 13.32
N ARG A 575 -0.96 0.80 13.73
CA ARG A 575 -0.40 1.89 12.90
C ARG A 575 1.04 1.53 12.44
N PRO A 576 1.45 1.95 11.23
CA PRO A 576 2.82 1.83 10.71
C PRO A 576 3.93 2.25 11.69
N ARG A 577 5.15 1.74 11.50
CA ARG A 577 6.21 1.78 12.52
C ARG A 577 7.10 3.03 12.49
N THR A 578 6.46 4.19 12.35
CA THR A 578 7.05 5.49 12.67
C THR A 578 6.36 6.05 13.90
N PHE A 579 6.88 5.70 15.09
CA PHE A 579 6.26 6.06 16.36
C PHE A 579 6.21 7.57 16.59
N SER A 580 5.03 8.14 16.32
CA SER A 580 4.48 9.17 17.20
C SER A 580 4.42 8.62 18.64
N PHE A 581 4.64 9.49 19.62
CA PHE A 581 4.24 9.23 21.00
C PHE A 581 2.81 9.75 21.17
N ASP A 582 1.94 8.89 21.66
CA ASP A 582 0.50 9.14 21.81
C ASP A 582 0.19 9.27 23.31
N GLU A 583 -0.35 10.41 23.74
CA GLU A 583 -0.58 10.70 25.17
C GLU A 583 -1.61 9.76 25.81
N VAL A 584 -2.62 9.29 25.05
CA VAL A 584 -3.59 8.30 25.56
C VAL A 584 -2.90 6.94 25.72
N ALA A 585 -1.99 6.61 24.80
CA ALA A 585 -1.13 5.43 24.95
C ALA A 585 -0.13 5.56 26.11
N VAL A 586 0.21 6.76 26.60
CA VAL A 586 1.02 6.93 27.83
C VAL A 586 0.22 6.49 29.07
N GLU A 587 -1.04 6.88 29.21
CA GLU A 587 -1.89 6.41 30.32
C GLU A 587 -2.10 4.88 30.29
N GLU A 588 -2.36 4.30 29.11
CA GLU A 588 -2.58 2.85 29.01
C GLU A 588 -1.26 2.07 29.14
N MET A 589 -0.13 2.60 28.65
CA MET A 589 1.20 2.01 28.85
C MET A 589 1.71 2.15 30.29
N MET A 590 1.25 3.14 31.07
CA MET A 590 1.47 3.16 32.53
C MET A 590 0.67 2.09 33.28
N ARG A 591 -0.41 1.55 32.70
CA ARG A 591 -1.15 0.39 33.24
C ARG A 591 -0.58 -0.95 32.74
N ALA A 592 0.13 -0.97 31.61
CA ALA A 592 0.71 -2.19 31.03
C ALA A 592 2.10 -2.52 31.61
N SER A 593 2.19 -3.54 32.45
CA SER A 593 3.40 -3.95 33.18
C SER A 593 4.54 -4.56 32.34
N ALA A 594 4.53 -4.40 31.02
CA ALA A 594 5.61 -4.84 30.13
C ALA A 594 5.84 -3.84 28.96
N PRO A 595 7.07 -3.35 28.73
CA PRO A 595 7.35 -2.40 27.66
C PRO A 595 7.15 -3.01 26.26
N PRO A 596 6.69 -2.23 25.26
CA PRO A 596 6.35 -2.74 23.93
C PRO A 596 7.56 -3.26 23.12
N ASP A 597 7.35 -4.33 22.34
CA ASP A 597 8.40 -4.95 21.51
C ASP A 597 8.78 -4.06 20.31
N ARG A 598 10.08 -3.80 20.18
CA ARG A 598 10.67 -2.83 19.23
C ARG A 598 11.03 -3.43 17.88
N ASN A 599 10.86 -4.74 17.69
CA ASN A 599 11.22 -5.44 16.45
C ASN A 599 10.04 -5.51 15.47
N PRO A 600 10.25 -5.41 14.14
CA PRO A 600 11.53 -5.27 13.45
C PRO A 600 12.18 -3.90 13.67
N LEU A 601 13.50 -3.92 13.83
CA LEU A 601 14.34 -2.73 13.98
C LEU A 601 15.14 -2.54 12.68
N ALA A 602 14.83 -1.50 11.91
CA ALA A 602 15.58 -1.16 10.71
C ALA A 602 16.96 -0.54 11.07
N PRO A 603 18.01 -0.74 10.24
CA PRO A 603 19.28 -0.05 10.43
C PRO A 603 19.10 1.47 10.40
N CYS A 604 19.73 2.19 11.33
CA CYS A 604 19.71 3.66 11.33
C CYS A 604 20.44 4.21 10.09
N GLY A 605 20.25 5.49 9.74
CA GLY A 605 20.84 6.08 8.53
C GLY A 605 22.36 5.84 8.38
N ALA A 606 23.12 6.01 9.47
CA ALA A 606 24.57 5.77 9.49
C ALA A 606 24.96 4.28 9.36
N CYS A 607 24.10 3.35 9.80
CA CYS A 607 24.27 1.93 9.54
C CYS A 607 23.87 1.58 8.10
N LYS A 608 22.77 2.15 7.58
CA LYS A 608 22.32 1.94 6.20
C LYS A 608 23.40 2.36 5.18
N GLU A 609 24.03 3.52 5.39
CA GLU A 609 25.25 3.96 4.69
C GLU A 609 26.33 2.87 4.60
N TRP A 610 26.72 2.29 5.74
CA TRP A 610 27.75 1.24 5.81
C TRP A 610 27.31 -0.06 5.13
N LEU A 611 26.04 -0.47 5.33
CA LEU A 611 25.51 -1.73 4.81
C LEU A 611 25.27 -1.66 3.29
N VAL A 612 24.86 -0.50 2.75
CA VAL A 612 24.82 -0.24 1.30
C VAL A 612 26.24 -0.29 0.72
N LYS A 613 27.22 0.37 1.37
CA LYS A 613 28.63 0.28 0.96
C LYS A 613 29.17 -1.15 1.03
N ILE A 614 28.67 -2.02 1.90
CA ILE A 614 29.00 -3.45 1.85
C ILE A 614 28.34 -4.12 0.63
N ALA A 615 27.05 -3.83 0.39
CA ALA A 615 26.26 -4.38 -0.72
C ALA A 615 26.77 -3.98 -2.12
N GLU A 616 27.35 -2.79 -2.31
CA GLU A 616 28.05 -2.39 -3.55
C GLU A 616 29.05 -3.45 -4.04
N ALA A 617 29.82 -4.01 -3.09
CA ALA A 617 30.86 -4.99 -3.39
C ALA A 617 30.36 -6.44 -3.26
N ASN A 618 29.23 -6.65 -2.56
CA ASN A 618 28.52 -7.93 -2.49
C ASN A 618 27.00 -7.72 -2.62
N PRO A 619 26.43 -7.71 -3.85
CA PRO A 619 24.99 -7.53 -4.04
C PRO A 619 24.13 -8.60 -3.33
N SER A 620 24.68 -9.79 -3.07
CA SER A 620 24.00 -10.84 -2.29
C SER A 620 23.97 -10.61 -0.77
N PHE A 621 24.45 -9.45 -0.29
CA PHE A 621 24.45 -9.09 1.13
C PHE A 621 23.03 -8.82 1.64
N ARG A 622 22.64 -9.53 2.70
CA ARG A 622 21.28 -9.49 3.25
C ARG A 622 21.23 -8.97 4.70
N VAL A 623 20.25 -8.11 4.97
CA VAL A 623 19.91 -7.63 6.31
C VAL A 623 18.67 -8.37 6.81
N VAL A 624 18.79 -9.03 7.96
CA VAL A 624 17.72 -9.80 8.60
C VAL A 624 17.21 -9.05 9.82
N THR A 625 15.90 -8.85 9.91
CA THR A 625 15.24 -8.29 11.09
C THR A 625 14.11 -9.21 11.54
N PHE A 626 13.70 -9.12 12.81
CA PHE A 626 12.77 -10.08 13.40
C PHE A 626 11.38 -9.47 13.59
N GLU A 627 10.33 -10.30 13.56
CA GLU A 627 8.96 -9.90 13.91
C GLU A 627 8.83 -9.45 15.38
N ASN A 628 9.65 -10.04 16.26
CA ASN A 628 9.60 -9.91 17.72
C ASN A 628 10.89 -10.43 18.36
N SER A 629 11.12 -10.04 19.61
CA SER A 629 12.17 -10.53 20.53
C SER A 629 12.27 -12.07 20.62
N ARG A 630 11.15 -12.79 20.40
CA ARG A 630 11.12 -14.27 20.38
C ARG A 630 11.77 -14.86 19.12
N CYS A 631 12.13 -14.05 18.13
CA CYS A 631 12.75 -14.46 16.87
C CYS A 631 11.97 -15.55 16.14
N ARG A 632 10.63 -15.48 16.16
CA ARG A 632 9.75 -16.50 15.56
C ARG A 632 9.77 -16.45 14.03
N ASN A 633 9.63 -15.26 13.46
CA ASN A 633 9.66 -14.99 12.03
C ASN A 633 10.64 -13.84 11.72
N VAL A 634 11.09 -13.75 10.46
CA VAL A 634 12.07 -12.75 9.99
C VAL A 634 11.65 -12.07 8.69
N TYR A 635 12.07 -10.81 8.53
CA TYR A 635 12.15 -10.12 7.25
C TYR A 635 13.59 -10.23 6.73
N ILE A 636 13.75 -10.46 5.42
CA ILE A 636 15.06 -10.69 4.78
C ILE A 636 15.21 -9.66 3.64
N ASN A 637 15.89 -8.56 3.90
CA ASN A 637 16.05 -7.47 2.94
C ASN A 637 17.41 -7.54 2.25
N GLN A 638 17.43 -7.59 0.92
CA GLN A 638 18.62 -7.27 0.13
C GLN A 638 18.68 -5.75 -0.07
N LEU A 639 19.87 -5.15 -0.08
CA LEU A 639 20.04 -3.68 -0.15
C LEU A 639 20.32 -3.14 -1.56
N MET A 640 20.51 -4.05 -2.53
CA MET A 640 20.79 -3.82 -3.95
C MET A 640 20.06 -4.90 -4.76
#